data_AF-A0A533YSR2-F1
#
_entry.id   AF-A0A533YSR2-F1
#
_cell.length_a   1.000
_cell.length_b   1.000
_cell.length_c   1.000
_cell.angle_alpha   90.00
_cell.angle_beta   90.00
_cell.angle_gamma   90.00
#
_symmetry.space_group_name_H-M   'P 1'
#
loop_
_entity.id
_entity.type
_entity.pdbx_description
1 polymer ?
#
loop_
_entity_poly.entity_id
_entity_poly.type
_entity_poly.pdbx_seq_one_letter_code
_entity_poly.pdbx_strand_id
1 'polypeptide(L)'
;MDNLKEIILRIARPLEYATRSGTHGLSALKDLGRFVSQQVVTALGHSVHPPSVEADLLHLVHLFSDYETLGSDLRGRRVTEAKVVLNRLLRAVEEPATPSPDPQKLAHRLWELPIQYARGVGPKKAEVLARAGIYTIEDAVWSLPWRYEDRTQVRSIGSLIPGQEAVVAVELRSVKLMVTAHQRRKLVEATVADETGSLYLVWFNQAYLAETFRVGQHLMLYGLVKARGGRWTHLQMENPAFEILEGAGEAGSRHDLVHMGRIVPIYHGRETKTRMMLGDRMRAIMKGLIDQYADGAVDSLPAEIVRGRRLIAFGDAIKAVHFPTANANLEDLNRGRTPAHRRFAFEDFFLLELALGQKRESVEREARSVAYDQETLLPRRFLDSLPFRLTEAQSRVLQDIRRDLAGPHPMNHLIQGDVGCGKTVVATAAMLMAVGSGLQAALMAPTEILAEQHYLNLNRLLEPLGVSCVSLVGGRGKKREAALTAIADGSAGIVIGTHALIQQGVRFHKLGLAVIDEQHKFGVLQRATLKEKGYAPDVLVMTATPIPRTLALTVYGDLDLSVIDAMPPGRTPIRTLLFAEGQRARACRLIEDELVQGRQAYVVFPLVEESEKVDLQAAITGAERLQREVFAKWTVGLIHGRMKAEQKDRVMADFKAGRIQVLVATTVIEVGIDVSNATVML
;
A
#
# COMPACT_ATOMS: atom_id res chain seq x y z
N MET A 1 35.58 36.33 17.92
CA MET A 1 34.97 35.01 18.15
C MET A 1 35.86 34.03 17.44
N ASP A 2 36.45 33.09 18.17
CA ASP A 2 37.57 32.30 17.65
C ASP A 2 37.08 31.11 16.81
N ASN A 3 37.68 30.89 15.64
CA ASN A 3 37.39 29.74 14.77
C ASN A 3 37.92 28.44 15.43
N LEU A 4 37.30 27.28 15.19
CA LEU A 4 37.75 25.97 15.72
C LEU A 4 39.26 25.76 15.53
N LYS A 5 39.81 26.18 14.39
CA LYS A 5 41.27 26.16 14.11
C LYS A 5 42.09 26.88 15.19
N GLU A 6 41.65 28.07 15.60
CA GLU A 6 42.34 28.90 16.59
C GLU A 6 42.26 28.29 17.98
N ILE A 7 41.12 27.67 18.32
CA ILE A 7 40.92 26.96 19.59
C ILE A 7 41.87 25.75 19.67
N ILE A 8 41.95 24.95 18.60
CA ILE A 8 42.87 23.81 18.53
C ILE A 8 44.33 24.27 18.66
N LEU A 9 44.72 25.35 17.98
CA LEU A 9 46.06 25.92 18.07
C LEU A 9 46.37 26.48 19.48
N ARG A 10 45.38 27.03 20.19
CA ARG A 10 45.54 27.47 21.60
C ARG A 10 45.80 26.30 22.54
N ILE A 11 45.17 25.14 22.31
CA ILE A 11 45.43 23.92 23.07
C ILE A 11 46.82 23.35 22.74
N ALA A 12 47.24 23.39 21.46
CA ALA A 12 48.50 22.81 21.02
C ALA A 12 49.75 23.55 21.56
N ARG A 13 49.72 24.88 21.66
CA ARG A 13 50.90 25.70 22.04
C ARG A 13 51.52 25.34 23.40
N PRO A 14 50.77 25.24 24.51
CA PRO A 14 51.33 24.82 25.80
C PRO A 14 51.93 23.40 25.77
N LEU A 15 51.29 22.49 25.02
CA LEU A 15 51.72 21.10 24.90
C LEU A 15 53.02 20.96 24.10
N GLU A 16 53.20 21.77 23.07
CA GLU A 16 54.45 21.86 22.31
C GLU A 16 55.60 22.37 23.19
N TYR A 17 55.36 23.39 24.01
CA TYR A 17 56.34 23.91 24.95
C TYR A 17 56.80 22.83 25.95
N ALA A 18 55.85 22.09 26.55
CA ALA A 18 56.18 21.01 27.48
C ALA A 18 57.04 19.91 26.86
N THR A 19 56.81 19.57 25.58
CA THR A 19 57.63 18.56 24.90
C THR A 19 59.02 19.02 24.50
N ARG A 20 59.24 20.33 24.26
CA ARG A 20 60.58 20.86 23.92
C ARG A 20 61.47 21.05 25.14
N SER A 21 60.88 21.34 26.30
CA SER A 21 61.59 21.63 27.55
C SER A 21 61.74 20.42 28.48
N GLY A 22 61.38 19.21 28.04
CA GLY A 22 61.53 17.97 28.80
C GLY A 22 60.79 17.97 30.16
N THR A 23 61.39 17.37 31.18
CA THR A 23 60.81 17.25 32.54
C THR A 23 60.56 18.61 33.22
N HIS A 24 61.35 19.64 32.89
CA HIS A 24 61.13 21.02 33.33
C HIS A 24 59.88 21.66 32.70
N GLY A 25 59.56 21.32 31.45
CA GLY A 25 58.37 21.82 30.76
C GLY A 25 57.05 21.25 31.32
N LEU A 26 57.07 19.98 31.74
CA LEU A 26 55.89 19.29 32.30
C LEU A 26 55.51 19.76 33.71
N SER A 27 56.45 20.32 34.48
CA SER A 27 56.22 20.88 35.82
C SER A 27 55.79 22.35 35.80
N ALA A 28 56.04 23.07 34.71
CA ALA A 28 55.64 24.47 34.52
C ALA A 28 54.17 24.64 34.10
N LEU A 29 53.54 23.60 33.55
CA LEU A 29 52.12 23.62 33.13
C LEU A 29 51.20 23.30 34.32
N LYS A 30 50.71 24.34 35.00
CA LYS A 30 49.63 24.24 36.00
C LYS A 30 48.27 24.50 35.34
N ASP A 31 47.21 23.92 35.87
CA ASP A 31 45.81 24.07 35.46
C ASP A 31 45.49 23.60 34.03
N LEU A 32 46.31 22.72 33.46
CA LEU A 32 46.20 22.30 32.06
C LEU A 32 44.88 21.58 31.76
N GLY A 33 44.40 20.73 32.68
CA GLY A 33 43.11 20.04 32.53
C GLY A 33 41.93 21.00 32.48
N ARG A 34 41.94 22.02 33.35
CA ARG A 34 40.91 23.07 33.36
C ARG A 34 40.96 23.90 32.09
N PHE A 35 42.16 24.26 31.63
CA PHE A 35 42.35 25.01 30.39
C PHE A 35 41.84 24.25 29.16
N VAL A 36 42.22 22.98 28.99
CA VAL A 36 41.78 22.14 27.85
C VAL A 36 40.25 21.99 27.88
N SER A 37 39.67 21.72 29.05
CA SER A 37 38.21 21.59 29.18
C SER A 37 37.48 22.87 28.80
N GLN A 38 37.96 24.04 29.19
CA GLN A 38 37.35 25.32 28.83
C GLN A 38 37.41 25.58 27.33
N GLN A 39 38.53 25.30 26.68
CA GLN A 39 38.68 25.46 25.23
C GLN A 39 37.77 24.50 24.46
N VAL A 40 37.64 23.24 24.91
CA VAL A 40 36.75 22.26 24.27
C VAL A 40 35.27 22.64 24.43
N VAL A 41 34.85 23.07 25.62
CA VAL A 41 33.46 23.54 25.83
C VAL A 41 33.16 24.76 24.95
N THR A 42 34.13 25.65 24.80
CA THR A 42 34.03 26.80 23.89
C THR A 42 33.87 26.32 22.44
N ALA A 43 34.67 25.34 21.99
CA ALA A 43 34.55 24.77 20.64
C ALA A 43 33.18 24.12 20.39
N LEU A 44 32.68 23.33 21.34
CA LEU A 44 31.39 22.64 21.22
C LEU A 44 30.18 23.58 21.35
N GLY A 45 30.34 24.73 22.01
CA GLY A 45 29.26 25.72 22.18
C GLY A 45 29.06 26.64 20.97
N HIS A 46 30.03 26.76 20.07
CA HIS A 46 30.00 27.74 18.98
C HIS A 46 29.43 27.22 17.66
N SER A 47 29.48 25.90 17.39
CA SER A 47 29.03 25.32 16.13
C SER A 47 28.85 23.80 16.25
N VAL A 48 27.98 23.22 15.41
CA VAL A 48 27.81 21.76 15.31
C VAL A 48 28.99 21.18 14.53
N HIS A 49 29.69 20.22 15.10
CA HIS A 49 30.86 19.58 14.48
C HIS A 49 30.53 18.15 14.03
N PRO A 50 31.25 17.57 13.06
CA PRO A 50 31.11 16.15 12.72
C PRO A 50 31.37 15.25 13.94
N PRO A 51 30.70 14.08 14.06
CA PRO A 51 30.84 13.19 15.21
C PRO A 51 32.29 12.76 15.51
N SER A 52 33.15 12.67 14.47
CA SER A 52 34.58 12.38 14.63
C SER A 52 35.35 13.52 15.31
N VAL A 53 35.00 14.77 15.00
CA VAL A 53 35.59 15.97 15.60
C VAL A 53 35.10 16.13 17.04
N GLU A 54 33.81 15.90 17.30
CA GLU A 54 33.26 15.93 18.67
C GLU A 54 33.89 14.85 19.56
N ALA A 55 34.04 13.62 19.03
CA ALA A 55 34.69 12.53 19.75
C ALA A 55 36.16 12.85 20.09
N ASP A 56 36.92 13.42 19.14
CA ASP A 56 38.31 13.82 19.36
C ASP A 56 38.43 14.99 20.36
N LEU A 57 37.50 15.96 20.33
CA LEU A 57 37.43 17.05 21.30
C LEU A 57 37.11 16.53 22.72
N LEU A 58 36.16 15.62 22.86
CA LEU A 58 35.83 14.99 24.15
C LEU A 58 36.97 14.09 24.66
N HIS A 59 37.67 13.42 23.76
CA HIS A 59 38.87 12.63 24.11
C HIS A 59 39.97 13.52 24.71
N LEU A 60 40.18 14.73 24.17
CA LEU A 60 41.11 15.70 24.78
C LEU A 60 40.71 16.06 26.22
N VAL A 61 39.43 16.25 26.51
CA VAL A 61 38.97 16.53 27.89
C VAL A 61 39.28 15.33 28.80
N HIS A 62 39.03 14.11 28.32
CA HIS A 62 39.29 12.91 29.10
C HIS A 62 40.79 12.74 29.40
N LEU A 63 41.66 12.98 28.43
CA LEU A 63 43.13 12.86 28.57
C LEU A 63 43.72 13.75 29.66
N PHE A 64 43.09 14.89 29.95
CA PHE A 64 43.60 15.85 30.93
C PHE A 64 42.75 15.97 32.21
N SER A 65 41.73 15.13 32.38
CA SER A 65 40.80 15.18 33.51
C SER A 65 41.47 14.95 34.88
N ASP A 66 42.52 14.11 34.94
CA ASP A 66 43.28 13.76 36.14
C ASP A 66 44.75 14.24 36.08
N TYR A 67 45.12 15.03 35.06
CA TYR A 67 46.51 15.31 34.68
C TYR A 67 47.40 15.83 35.83
N GLU A 68 46.85 16.67 36.71
CA GLU A 68 47.60 17.27 37.82
C GLU A 68 47.96 16.29 38.93
N THR A 69 47.27 15.15 38.99
CA THR A 69 47.53 14.11 40.00
C THR A 69 48.53 13.05 39.53
N LEU A 70 48.90 13.07 38.24
CA LEU A 70 49.77 12.08 37.62
C LEU A 70 51.27 12.38 37.81
N GLY A 71 52.09 11.33 37.88
CA GLY A 71 53.56 11.42 37.86
C GLY A 71 54.12 11.86 36.49
N SER A 72 55.38 12.31 36.46
CA SER A 72 56.04 12.92 35.29
C SER A 72 55.98 12.04 34.02
N ASP A 73 56.14 10.72 34.18
CA ASP A 73 56.19 9.78 33.05
C ASP A 73 54.82 9.59 32.39
N LEU A 74 53.75 9.52 33.20
CA LEU A 74 52.37 9.41 32.71
C LEU A 74 51.90 10.72 32.07
N ARG A 75 52.28 11.87 32.64
CA ARG A 75 52.04 13.18 32.03
C ARG A 75 52.67 13.27 30.64
N GLY A 76 53.91 12.81 30.49
CA GLY A 76 54.59 12.76 29.19
C GLY A 76 53.85 11.89 28.15
N ARG A 77 53.27 10.75 28.55
CA ARG A 77 52.46 9.91 27.67
C ARG A 77 51.16 10.57 27.23
N ARG A 78 50.43 11.20 28.17
CA ARG A 78 49.19 11.93 27.87
C ARG A 78 49.41 13.10 26.90
N VAL A 79 50.51 13.84 27.07
CA VAL A 79 50.88 14.93 26.15
C VAL A 79 51.19 14.40 24.74
N THR A 80 51.89 13.26 24.65
CA THR A 80 52.16 12.60 23.36
C THR A 80 50.87 12.15 22.67
N GLU A 81 49.95 11.55 23.43
CA GLU A 81 48.64 11.11 22.91
C GLU A 81 47.78 12.31 22.47
N ALA A 82 47.74 13.37 23.27
CA ALA A 82 47.02 14.60 22.94
C ALA A 82 47.53 15.24 21.64
N LYS A 83 48.83 15.16 21.34
CA LYS A 83 49.37 15.64 20.06
C LYS A 83 48.84 14.87 18.86
N VAL A 84 48.64 13.56 18.98
CA VAL A 84 48.06 12.73 17.90
C VAL A 84 46.64 13.21 17.62
N VAL A 85 45.86 13.44 18.66
CA VAL A 85 44.47 13.91 18.58
C VAL A 85 44.40 15.32 18.00
N LEU A 86 45.26 16.24 18.46
CA LEU A 86 45.34 17.60 17.94
C LEU A 86 45.75 17.65 16.46
N ASN A 87 46.64 16.76 16.01
CA ASN A 87 47.00 16.65 14.61
C ASN A 87 45.84 16.13 13.74
N ARG A 88 45.02 15.19 14.25
CA ARG A 88 43.79 14.77 13.56
C ARG A 88 42.79 15.92 13.46
N LEU A 89 42.59 16.66 14.54
CA LEU A 89 41.72 17.83 14.59
C LEU A 89 42.21 18.95 13.65
N LEU A 90 43.51 19.22 13.59
CA LEU A 90 44.09 20.19 12.66
C LEU A 90 43.88 19.77 11.20
N ARG A 91 44.09 18.50 10.85
CA ARG A 91 43.82 17.98 9.50
C ARG A 91 42.36 18.12 9.10
N ALA A 92 41.45 17.80 10.03
CA ALA A 92 40.01 17.95 9.80
C ALA A 92 39.57 19.40 9.55
N VAL A 93 40.37 20.39 9.95
CA VAL A 93 40.09 21.83 9.78
C VAL A 93 40.90 22.46 8.64
N GLU A 94 42.02 21.85 8.24
CA GLU A 94 42.88 22.33 7.14
C GLU A 94 42.54 21.74 5.77
N GLU A 95 41.91 20.57 5.73
CA GLU A 95 41.32 20.09 4.49
C GLU A 95 40.13 21.01 4.16
N PRO A 96 40.16 21.77 3.04
CA PRO A 96 38.93 22.36 2.55
C PRO A 96 37.97 21.20 2.36
N ALA A 97 36.72 21.36 2.79
CA ALA A 97 35.64 20.50 2.36
C ALA A 97 35.69 20.48 0.83
N THR A 98 36.40 19.50 0.28
CA THR A 98 36.26 19.10 -1.10
C THR A 98 34.76 18.87 -1.20
N PRO A 99 34.07 19.56 -2.13
CA PRO A 99 32.65 19.33 -2.29
C PRO A 99 32.53 17.84 -2.52
N SER A 100 31.98 17.15 -1.52
CA SER A 100 31.52 15.78 -1.67
C SER A 100 30.76 15.77 -2.99
N PRO A 101 31.06 14.85 -3.91
CA PRO A 101 30.43 14.84 -5.21
C PRO A 101 28.94 14.96 -4.96
N ASP A 102 28.39 16.07 -5.45
CA ASP A 102 26.97 16.41 -5.53
C ASP A 102 26.07 15.23 -5.12
N PRO A 103 25.36 15.27 -3.96
CA PRO A 103 24.44 14.21 -3.57
C PRO A 103 23.40 13.90 -4.65
N GLN A 104 23.19 14.82 -5.60
CA GLN A 104 22.29 14.64 -6.73
C GLN A 104 22.85 13.76 -7.87
N LYS A 105 24.13 13.35 -7.86
CA LYS A 105 24.74 12.60 -8.98
C LYS A 105 24.93 11.09 -8.80
N LEU A 106 24.46 10.47 -7.71
CA LEU A 106 24.44 9.00 -7.61
C LEU A 106 23.22 8.40 -6.89
N ALA A 107 22.27 9.21 -6.43
CA ALA A 107 21.05 8.70 -5.82
C ALA A 107 20.13 7.97 -6.82
N HIS A 108 20.22 8.29 -8.13
CA HIS A 108 19.31 7.75 -9.15
C HIS A 108 19.81 6.51 -9.90
N ARG A 109 21.08 6.08 -9.75
CA ARG A 109 21.60 4.98 -10.57
C ARG A 109 21.44 3.59 -9.97
N LEU A 110 21.43 3.44 -8.64
CA LEU A 110 21.41 2.13 -7.99
C LEU A 110 20.06 1.39 -8.16
N TRP A 111 18.97 2.16 -8.18
CA TRP A 111 17.59 1.66 -8.20
C TRP A 111 17.14 1.19 -9.59
N GLU A 112 17.73 1.75 -10.64
CA GLU A 112 17.52 1.31 -12.03
C GLU A 112 18.47 0.20 -12.48
N LEU A 113 19.45 -0.21 -11.64
CA LEU A 113 20.40 -1.26 -12.01
C LEU A 113 19.66 -2.59 -12.23
N PRO A 114 19.80 -3.20 -13.42
CA PRO A 114 19.24 -4.52 -13.66
C PRO A 114 19.80 -5.54 -12.66
N ILE A 115 18.91 -6.38 -12.11
CA ILE A 115 19.23 -7.36 -11.07
C ILE A 115 20.32 -8.35 -11.50
N GLN A 116 20.54 -8.53 -12.80
CA GLN A 116 21.61 -9.35 -13.38
C GLN A 116 23.04 -8.89 -13.05
N TYR A 117 23.21 -7.65 -12.59
CA TYR A 117 24.51 -7.13 -12.16
C TYR A 117 24.75 -7.34 -10.66
N ALA A 118 23.75 -7.83 -9.93
CA ALA A 118 23.91 -8.20 -8.54
C ALA A 118 24.84 -9.40 -8.38
N ARG A 119 25.69 -9.36 -7.35
CA ARG A 119 26.62 -10.45 -7.06
C ARG A 119 25.84 -11.76 -6.85
N GLY A 120 26.16 -12.76 -7.66
CA GLY A 120 25.51 -14.08 -7.58
C GLY A 120 24.24 -14.23 -8.42
N VAL A 121 23.81 -13.20 -9.16
CA VAL A 121 22.68 -13.23 -10.10
C VAL A 121 23.18 -13.19 -11.53
N GLY A 122 23.33 -14.35 -12.17
CA GLY A 122 23.61 -14.42 -13.62
C GLY A 122 22.34 -14.34 -14.48
N PRO A 123 22.45 -14.32 -15.83
CA PRO A 123 21.33 -14.16 -16.76
C PRO A 123 20.18 -15.15 -16.51
N LYS A 124 20.50 -16.43 -16.30
CA LYS A 124 19.52 -17.48 -15.98
C LYS A 124 18.75 -17.22 -14.69
N LYS A 125 19.39 -16.61 -13.68
CA LYS A 125 18.74 -16.30 -12.39
C LYS A 125 17.88 -15.04 -12.52
N ALA A 126 18.34 -14.05 -13.28
CA ALA A 126 17.58 -12.86 -13.61
C ALA A 126 16.26 -13.21 -14.33
N GLU A 127 16.26 -14.18 -15.25
CA GLU A 127 15.02 -14.67 -15.88
C GLU A 127 14.00 -15.25 -14.88
N VAL A 128 14.46 -15.96 -13.84
CA VAL A 128 13.54 -16.51 -12.83
C VAL A 128 13.03 -15.40 -11.89
N LEU A 129 13.89 -14.42 -11.54
CA LEU A 129 13.50 -13.24 -10.76
C LEU A 129 12.50 -12.36 -11.52
N ALA A 130 12.66 -12.21 -12.83
CA ALA A 130 11.73 -11.48 -13.69
C ALA A 130 10.31 -12.10 -13.66
N ARG A 131 10.19 -13.44 -13.57
CA ARG A 131 8.88 -14.10 -13.36
C ARG A 131 8.24 -13.80 -12.01
N ALA A 132 9.05 -13.41 -11.02
CA ALA A 132 8.56 -12.92 -9.73
C ALA A 132 8.26 -11.40 -9.75
N GLY A 133 8.50 -10.72 -10.87
CA GLY A 133 8.35 -9.27 -11.00
C GLY A 133 9.56 -8.46 -10.50
N ILE A 134 10.73 -9.10 -10.35
CA ILE A 134 11.97 -8.47 -9.88
C ILE A 134 12.91 -8.29 -11.08
N TYR A 135 13.05 -7.06 -11.55
CA TYR A 135 13.88 -6.68 -12.69
C TYR A 135 15.11 -5.88 -12.28
N THR A 136 14.97 -5.04 -11.25
CA THR A 136 16.03 -4.18 -10.74
C THR A 136 16.45 -4.53 -9.31
N ILE A 137 17.53 -3.90 -8.84
CA ILE A 137 17.93 -3.97 -7.42
C ILE A 137 16.85 -3.36 -6.52
N GLU A 138 16.17 -2.30 -6.97
CA GLU A 138 15.03 -1.69 -6.26
C GLU A 138 13.91 -2.70 -6.05
N ASP A 139 13.49 -3.37 -7.12
CA ASP A 139 12.41 -4.36 -7.05
C ASP A 139 12.74 -5.47 -6.05
N ALA A 140 14.01 -5.87 -5.99
CA ALA A 140 14.48 -6.88 -5.05
C ALA A 140 14.37 -6.38 -3.61
N VAL A 141 14.90 -5.17 -3.34
CA VAL A 141 14.84 -4.53 -2.00
C VAL A 141 13.41 -4.35 -1.52
N TRP A 142 12.48 -3.92 -2.38
CA TRP A 142 11.08 -3.77 -2.03
C TRP A 142 10.30 -5.10 -2.02
N SER A 143 10.92 -6.22 -2.38
CA SER A 143 10.36 -7.55 -2.22
C SER A 143 10.44 -7.98 -0.75
N LEU A 144 9.67 -7.33 0.12
CA LEU A 144 9.68 -7.60 1.55
C LEU A 144 9.21 -9.04 1.85
N PRO A 145 9.76 -9.70 2.89
CA PRO A 145 9.27 -11.00 3.34
C PRO A 145 7.82 -10.90 3.83
N TRP A 146 7.00 -11.91 3.53
CA TRP A 146 5.60 -11.95 3.98
C TRP A 146 5.41 -12.73 5.29
N ARG A 147 6.42 -13.55 5.64
CA ARG A 147 6.44 -14.36 6.85
C ARG A 147 7.87 -14.57 7.29
N TYR A 148 8.03 -14.84 8.58
CA TYR A 148 9.28 -15.20 9.22
C TYR A 148 9.14 -16.54 9.93
N GLU A 149 10.19 -17.35 9.85
CA GLU A 149 10.32 -18.61 10.55
C GLU A 149 11.46 -18.52 11.56
N ASP A 150 11.22 -18.94 12.79
CA ASP A 150 12.28 -19.04 13.77
C ASP A 150 13.07 -20.33 13.56
N ARG A 151 14.31 -20.18 13.11
CA ARG A 151 15.28 -21.28 12.96
C ARG A 151 16.51 -21.07 13.85
N THR A 152 16.36 -20.32 14.94
CA THR A 152 17.44 -20.06 15.92
C THR A 152 17.71 -21.25 16.82
N GLN A 153 16.69 -22.04 17.15
CA GLN A 153 16.78 -23.12 18.13
C GLN A 153 17.13 -24.45 17.48
N VAL A 154 18.39 -24.85 17.61
CA VAL A 154 18.86 -26.18 17.22
C VAL A 154 18.45 -27.20 18.29
N ARG A 155 17.77 -28.27 17.88
CA ARG A 155 17.34 -29.38 18.72
C ARG A 155 18.21 -30.61 18.47
N SER A 156 18.33 -31.48 19.46
CA SER A 156 18.92 -32.81 19.29
C SER A 156 17.89 -33.78 18.70
N ILE A 157 18.34 -34.80 17.97
CA ILE A 157 17.48 -35.81 17.34
C ILE A 157 16.58 -36.50 18.37
N GLY A 158 17.10 -36.80 19.56
CA GLY A 158 16.35 -37.44 20.64
C GLY A 158 15.20 -36.60 21.21
N SER A 159 15.20 -35.28 20.97
CA SER A 159 14.16 -34.35 21.43
C SER A 159 13.10 -34.03 20.36
N LEU A 160 13.22 -34.64 19.17
CA LEU A 160 12.31 -34.38 18.06
C LEU A 160 10.93 -35.02 18.29
N ILE A 161 9.89 -34.27 17.92
CA ILE A 161 8.48 -34.69 18.06
C ILE A 161 7.87 -34.81 16.66
N PRO A 162 7.33 -35.98 16.27
CA PRO A 162 6.63 -36.13 14.98
C PRO A 162 5.46 -35.14 14.86
N GLY A 163 5.33 -34.55 13.67
CA GLY A 163 4.33 -33.51 13.40
C GLY A 163 4.82 -32.08 13.67
N GLN A 164 6.02 -31.89 14.20
CA GLN A 164 6.63 -30.56 14.40
C GLN A 164 7.77 -30.30 13.40
N GLU A 165 7.96 -29.02 13.05
CA GLU A 165 9.15 -28.56 12.34
C GLU A 165 10.29 -28.35 13.35
N ALA A 166 11.51 -28.73 12.96
CA ALA A 166 12.68 -28.61 13.83
C ALA A 166 13.95 -28.31 13.03
N VAL A 167 14.87 -27.60 13.67
CA VAL A 167 16.25 -27.43 13.19
C VAL A 167 17.14 -28.42 13.93
N VAL A 168 18.00 -29.16 13.21
CA VAL A 168 18.97 -30.09 13.80
C VAL A 168 20.35 -29.91 13.18
N ALA A 169 21.41 -30.05 13.98
CA ALA A 169 22.79 -30.10 13.52
C ALA A 169 23.30 -31.54 13.65
N VAL A 170 23.72 -32.14 12.54
CA VAL A 170 23.92 -33.58 12.44
C VAL A 170 25.09 -33.93 11.52
N GLU A 171 25.69 -35.09 11.74
CA GLU A 171 26.73 -35.65 10.87
C GLU A 171 26.10 -36.62 9.86
N LEU A 172 26.48 -36.49 8.59
CA LEU A 172 26.04 -37.40 7.53
C LEU A 172 26.72 -38.77 7.65
N ARG A 173 25.94 -39.81 7.93
CA ARG A 173 26.43 -41.20 8.06
C ARG A 173 26.37 -41.98 6.76
N SER A 174 25.32 -41.79 5.96
CA SER A 174 25.22 -42.42 4.64
C SER A 174 24.34 -41.63 3.70
N VAL A 175 24.57 -41.77 2.39
CA VAL A 175 23.75 -41.23 1.31
C VAL A 175 23.64 -42.25 0.19
N LYS A 176 22.44 -42.47 -0.35
CA LYS A 176 22.17 -43.44 -1.42
C LYS A 176 21.14 -42.87 -2.39
N LEU A 177 21.37 -43.07 -3.69
CA LEU A 177 20.37 -42.83 -4.72
C LEU A 177 19.51 -44.08 -4.87
N MET A 178 18.20 -43.95 -4.66
CA MET A 178 17.23 -45.03 -4.82
C MET A 178 16.24 -44.73 -5.94
N VAL A 179 15.69 -45.79 -6.52
CA VAL A 179 14.59 -45.72 -7.50
C VAL A 179 13.37 -46.40 -6.90
N THR A 180 12.25 -45.68 -6.82
CA THR A 180 11.01 -46.23 -6.26
C THR A 180 10.46 -47.36 -7.12
N ALA A 181 10.07 -48.47 -6.47
CA ALA A 181 9.65 -49.71 -7.14
C ALA A 181 8.40 -49.54 -8.02
N HIS A 182 7.45 -48.68 -7.63
CA HIS A 182 6.14 -48.58 -8.28
C HIS A 182 6.03 -47.47 -9.35
N GLN A 183 6.80 -46.38 -9.23
CA GLN A 183 6.71 -45.22 -10.14
C GLN A 183 8.05 -44.86 -10.83
N ARG A 184 9.12 -45.66 -10.62
CA ARG A 184 10.47 -45.42 -11.16
C ARG A 184 11.03 -44.02 -10.91
N ARG A 185 10.56 -43.32 -9.87
CA ARG A 185 11.08 -42.00 -9.50
C ARG A 185 12.39 -42.15 -8.72
N LYS A 186 13.39 -41.33 -9.09
CA LYS A 186 14.68 -41.23 -8.38
C LYS A 186 14.51 -40.40 -7.11
N LEU A 187 14.93 -40.93 -5.98
CA LEU A 187 15.01 -40.22 -4.70
C LEU A 187 16.39 -40.42 -4.08
N VAL A 188 16.82 -39.46 -3.26
CA VAL A 188 18.04 -39.56 -2.46
C VAL A 188 17.60 -39.84 -1.03
N GLU A 189 18.11 -40.94 -0.46
CA GLU A 189 17.95 -41.26 0.95
C GLU A 189 19.29 -41.07 1.65
N ALA A 190 19.26 -40.37 2.78
CA ALA A 190 20.41 -40.22 3.65
C ALA A 190 20.07 -40.61 5.09
N THR A 191 21.06 -41.10 5.80
CA THR A 191 20.99 -41.26 7.26
C THR A 191 21.96 -40.29 7.88
N VAL A 192 21.46 -39.50 8.82
CA VAL A 192 22.25 -38.58 9.64
C VAL A 192 22.15 -38.98 11.10
N ALA A 193 23.16 -38.63 11.89
CA ALA A 193 23.15 -38.91 13.32
C ALA A 193 23.78 -37.76 14.12
N ASP A 194 23.36 -37.65 15.37
CA ASP A 194 24.02 -36.85 16.41
C ASP A 194 24.32 -37.75 17.62
N GLU A 195 24.70 -37.17 18.75
CA GLU A 195 25.00 -37.90 19.98
C GLU A 195 23.76 -38.61 20.60
N THR A 196 22.55 -38.23 20.19
CA THR A 196 21.29 -38.64 20.80
C THR A 196 20.48 -39.62 19.95
N GLY A 197 20.75 -39.74 18.66
CA GLY A 197 20.06 -40.70 17.79
C GLY A 197 20.37 -40.58 16.31
N SER A 198 19.54 -41.24 15.50
CA SER A 198 19.62 -41.25 14.04
C SER A 198 18.34 -40.73 13.40
N LEU A 199 18.46 -39.99 12.30
CA LEU A 199 17.35 -39.43 11.54
C LEU A 199 17.49 -39.80 10.05
N TYR A 200 16.38 -40.17 9.42
CA TYR A 200 16.34 -40.47 7.99
C TYR A 200 15.92 -39.25 7.19
N LEU A 201 16.58 -39.00 6.07
CA LEU A 201 16.27 -37.88 5.18
C LEU A 201 15.94 -38.43 3.81
N VAL A 202 14.87 -37.92 3.21
CA VAL A 202 14.45 -38.32 1.86
C VAL A 202 14.21 -37.10 1.01
N TRP A 203 14.96 -36.96 -0.09
CA TRP A 203 14.71 -35.93 -1.10
C TRP A 203 14.15 -36.55 -2.38
N PHE A 204 12.98 -36.09 -2.79
CA PHE A 204 12.32 -36.52 -4.01
C PHE A 204 12.77 -35.66 -5.19
N ASN A 205 13.06 -36.27 -6.35
CA ASN A 205 13.43 -35.59 -7.59
C ASN A 205 14.70 -34.71 -7.52
N GLN A 206 15.57 -34.90 -6.51
CA GLN A 206 16.82 -34.15 -6.33
C GLN A 206 18.05 -35.07 -6.39
N ALA A 207 18.21 -35.80 -7.49
CA ALA A 207 19.27 -36.81 -7.64
C ALA A 207 20.70 -36.24 -7.50
N TYR A 208 20.91 -34.95 -7.83
CA TYR A 208 22.20 -34.28 -7.72
C TYR A 208 22.77 -34.24 -6.28
N LEU A 209 21.90 -34.36 -5.26
CA LEU A 209 22.32 -34.35 -3.86
C LEU A 209 23.19 -35.56 -3.49
N ALA A 210 23.03 -36.68 -4.19
CA ALA A 210 23.89 -37.86 -3.97
C ALA A 210 25.35 -37.60 -4.34
N GLU A 211 25.61 -36.67 -5.27
CA GLU A 211 26.97 -36.24 -5.66
C GLU A 211 27.47 -35.06 -4.80
N THR A 212 26.53 -34.26 -4.27
CA THR A 212 26.84 -33.07 -3.47
C THR A 212 27.26 -33.44 -2.04
N PHE A 213 26.59 -34.42 -1.43
CA PHE A 213 26.81 -34.80 -0.05
C PHE A 213 27.95 -35.80 0.10
N ARG A 214 28.80 -35.58 1.11
CA ARG A 214 29.92 -36.47 1.45
C ARG A 214 29.75 -37.02 2.86
N VAL A 215 29.93 -38.32 3.03
CA VAL A 215 29.86 -38.97 4.37
C VAL A 215 30.91 -38.33 5.30
N GLY A 216 30.53 -38.10 6.56
CA GLY A 216 31.33 -37.37 7.56
C GLY A 216 31.13 -35.85 7.56
N GLN A 217 30.37 -35.31 6.60
CA GLN A 217 30.05 -33.89 6.53
C GLN A 217 29.01 -33.49 7.57
N HIS A 218 29.20 -32.33 8.19
CA HIS A 218 28.24 -31.77 9.14
C HIS A 218 27.20 -30.93 8.38
N LEU A 219 25.93 -31.17 8.69
CA LEU A 219 24.78 -30.53 8.05
C LEU A 219 23.90 -29.88 9.13
N MET A 220 23.35 -28.71 8.82
CA MET A 220 22.23 -28.15 9.54
C MET A 220 20.96 -28.31 8.71
N LEU A 221 19.93 -28.92 9.29
CA LEU A 221 18.71 -29.32 8.60
C LEU A 221 17.50 -28.65 9.23
N TYR A 222 16.51 -28.31 8.40
CA TYR A 222 15.20 -27.85 8.83
C TYR A 222 14.11 -28.57 8.06
N GLY A 223 13.13 -29.12 8.76
CA GLY A 223 11.96 -29.70 8.13
C GLY A 223 10.96 -30.30 9.12
N LEU A 224 9.83 -30.73 8.57
CA LEU A 224 8.79 -31.44 9.32
C LEU A 224 9.26 -32.85 9.68
N VAL A 225 9.25 -33.16 10.97
CA VAL A 225 9.57 -34.48 11.50
C VAL A 225 8.37 -35.41 11.30
N LYS A 226 8.58 -36.58 10.70
CA LYS A 226 7.58 -37.64 10.50
C LYS A 226 8.04 -38.95 11.12
N ALA A 227 7.08 -39.77 11.53
CA ALA A 227 7.35 -41.15 11.92
C ALA A 227 7.45 -42.04 10.67
N ARG A 228 8.56 -42.76 10.53
CA ARG A 228 8.81 -43.67 9.41
C ARG A 228 8.17 -45.04 9.70
N GLY A 229 7.38 -45.54 8.75
CA GLY A 229 6.77 -46.88 8.84
C GLY A 229 5.85 -47.07 10.05
N GLY A 230 5.24 -45.99 10.57
CA GLY A 230 4.34 -46.03 11.73
C GLY A 230 5.02 -46.24 13.08
N ARG A 231 6.36 -46.27 13.15
CA ARG A 231 7.11 -46.41 14.41
C ARG A 231 7.62 -45.05 14.89
N TRP A 232 7.22 -44.63 16.09
CA TRP A 232 7.61 -43.36 16.70
C TRP A 232 9.12 -43.21 16.96
N THR A 233 9.85 -44.33 17.04
CA THR A 233 11.31 -44.36 17.27
C THR A 233 12.15 -44.14 16.02
N HIS A 234 11.56 -44.22 14.83
CA HIS A 234 12.27 -44.03 13.56
C HIS A 234 11.79 -42.74 12.93
N LEU A 235 12.57 -41.68 13.10
CA LEU A 235 12.21 -40.36 12.61
C LEU A 235 12.68 -40.15 11.17
N GLN A 236 11.93 -39.37 10.42
CA GLN A 236 12.24 -39.03 9.04
C GLN A 236 11.89 -37.56 8.75
N MET A 237 12.70 -36.89 7.96
CA MET A 237 12.34 -35.64 7.28
C MET A 237 12.27 -35.86 5.76
N GLU A 238 11.26 -35.28 5.14
CA GLU A 238 11.09 -35.31 3.68
C GLU A 238 11.36 -33.93 3.08
N ASN A 239 12.21 -33.88 2.06
CA ASN A 239 12.75 -32.66 1.44
C ASN A 239 13.17 -31.59 2.46
N PRO A 240 13.94 -31.92 3.53
CA PRO A 240 14.38 -30.89 4.47
C PRO A 240 15.28 -29.88 3.77
N ALA A 241 15.14 -28.61 4.16
CA ALA A 241 16.11 -27.58 3.81
C ALA A 241 17.43 -27.89 4.53
N PHE A 242 18.56 -27.65 3.88
CA PHE A 242 19.87 -28.00 4.42
C PHE A 242 20.89 -26.89 4.16
N GLU A 243 21.86 -26.79 5.06
CA GLU A 243 23.05 -25.95 4.93
C GLU A 243 24.27 -26.80 5.33
N ILE A 244 25.29 -26.83 4.47
CA ILE A 244 26.52 -27.57 4.71
C ILE A 244 27.43 -26.73 5.59
N LEU A 245 27.92 -27.31 6.70
CA LEU A 245 28.90 -26.68 7.55
C LEU A 245 30.30 -27.05 7.01
N GLU A 246 30.97 -26.13 6.32
CA GLU A 246 32.36 -26.34 5.89
C GLU A 246 33.32 -26.25 7.09
N GLY A 247 34.42 -27.02 7.02
CA GLY A 247 35.12 -27.60 8.17
C GLY A 247 35.61 -26.63 9.24
N ALA A 248 35.67 -27.14 10.47
CA ALA A 248 36.16 -26.47 11.68
C ALA A 248 37.70 -26.24 11.66
N GLY A 249 38.18 -25.49 10.69
CA GLY A 249 39.51 -24.86 10.68
C GLY A 249 39.34 -23.35 10.81
N GLU A 250 39.76 -22.80 11.94
CA GLU A 250 39.96 -21.38 12.25
C GLU A 250 39.03 -20.36 11.54
N ALA A 251 38.00 -19.92 12.29
CA ALA A 251 37.18 -18.74 12.00
C ALA A 251 36.33 -18.77 10.71
N GLY A 252 35.77 -19.91 10.35
CA GLY A 252 34.48 -19.97 9.64
C GLY A 252 33.39 -19.37 10.53
N SER A 253 33.23 -18.05 10.45
CA SER A 253 32.36 -17.27 11.32
C SER A 253 30.92 -17.80 11.25
N ARG A 254 30.25 -18.00 12.39
CA ARG A 254 28.78 -18.21 12.49
C ARG A 254 27.94 -17.14 11.74
N HIS A 255 28.58 -16.12 11.19
CA HIS A 255 28.01 -15.01 10.42
C HIS A 255 27.47 -15.40 9.03
N ASP A 256 27.96 -16.47 8.41
CA ASP A 256 27.63 -16.81 7.02
C ASP A 256 26.38 -17.70 6.83
N LEU A 257 25.77 -18.17 7.92
CA LEU A 257 24.56 -19.00 7.82
C LEU A 257 23.35 -18.16 7.41
N VAL A 258 22.91 -18.28 6.16
CA VAL A 258 21.78 -17.48 5.61
C VAL A 258 20.45 -18.23 5.79
N HIS A 259 20.47 -19.52 6.07
CA HIS A 259 19.27 -20.36 6.08
C HIS A 259 18.95 -20.96 7.44
N MET A 260 19.90 -20.96 8.39
CA MET A 260 19.78 -21.60 9.69
C MET A 260 20.44 -20.78 10.81
N GLY A 261 20.05 -21.01 12.08
CA GLY A 261 20.64 -20.31 13.24
C GLY A 261 20.18 -18.85 13.40
N ARG A 262 19.11 -18.45 12.72
CA ARG A 262 18.51 -17.11 12.77
C ARG A 262 17.01 -17.17 12.49
N ILE A 263 16.34 -16.04 12.67
CA ILE A 263 15.01 -15.84 12.13
C ILE A 263 15.15 -15.65 10.61
N VAL A 264 14.40 -16.45 9.85
CA VAL A 264 14.56 -16.59 8.40
C VAL A 264 13.38 -15.94 7.67
N PRO A 265 13.62 -15.03 6.71
CA PRO A 265 12.57 -14.42 5.91
C PRO A 265 12.02 -15.40 4.87
N ILE A 266 10.70 -15.38 4.65
CA ILE A 266 10.02 -16.12 3.59
C ILE A 266 9.47 -15.13 2.56
N TYR A 267 9.90 -15.28 1.31
CA TYR A 267 9.50 -14.43 0.20
C TYR A 267 8.37 -15.08 -0.63
N HIS A 268 7.51 -14.27 -1.25
CA HIS A 268 6.48 -14.77 -2.15
C HIS A 268 7.09 -15.14 -3.52
N GLY A 269 6.77 -16.34 -4.01
CA GLY A 269 6.77 -16.60 -5.45
C GLY A 269 5.34 -16.47 -5.98
N ARG A 270 5.12 -15.69 -7.05
CA ARG A 270 3.81 -15.57 -7.72
C ARG A 270 3.31 -16.89 -8.31
N GLU A 271 4.21 -17.83 -8.61
CA GLU A 271 3.90 -19.19 -9.08
C GLU A 271 4.44 -20.28 -8.14
N THR A 272 3.73 -21.41 -8.03
CA THR A 272 4.11 -22.57 -7.19
C THR A 272 5.49 -23.14 -7.54
N LYS A 273 5.87 -23.13 -8.83
CA LYS A 273 7.21 -23.55 -9.29
C LYS A 273 8.30 -22.54 -8.89
N THR A 274 7.99 -21.25 -8.94
CA THR A 274 8.89 -20.16 -8.51
C THR A 274 9.14 -20.23 -7.00
N ARG A 275 8.12 -20.54 -6.18
CA ARG A 275 8.27 -20.79 -4.73
C ARG A 275 9.25 -21.93 -4.42
N MET A 276 9.18 -23.03 -5.15
CA MET A 276 10.10 -24.18 -4.98
C MET A 276 11.53 -23.89 -5.47
N MET A 277 11.71 -23.08 -6.52
CA MET A 277 13.04 -22.80 -7.09
C MET A 277 13.80 -21.64 -6.41
N LEU A 278 13.08 -20.69 -5.80
CA LEU A 278 13.68 -19.50 -5.20
C LEU A 278 13.83 -19.52 -3.68
N GLY A 279 13.20 -20.40 -2.92
CA GLY A 279 13.16 -20.31 -1.44
C GLY A 279 14.51 -19.98 -0.76
N ASP A 280 15.47 -20.91 -0.84
CA ASP A 280 16.79 -20.71 -0.21
C ASP A 280 17.67 -19.75 -1.03
N ARG A 281 17.63 -19.85 -2.35
CA ARG A 281 18.47 -19.05 -3.25
C ARG A 281 18.14 -17.56 -3.23
N MET A 282 16.87 -17.19 -3.03
CA MET A 282 16.43 -15.81 -2.88
C MET A 282 17.04 -15.20 -1.64
N ARG A 283 17.05 -15.91 -0.50
CA ARG A 283 17.67 -15.38 0.72
C ARG A 283 19.15 -15.08 0.53
N ALA A 284 19.89 -15.95 -0.15
CA ALA A 284 21.30 -15.70 -0.44
C ALA A 284 21.50 -14.46 -1.33
N ILE A 285 20.67 -14.30 -2.37
CA ILE A 285 20.69 -13.12 -3.26
C ILE A 285 20.37 -11.86 -2.47
N MET A 286 19.27 -11.86 -1.70
CA MET A 286 18.83 -10.75 -0.88
C MET A 286 19.87 -10.37 0.18
N LYS A 287 20.54 -11.36 0.80
CA LYS A 287 21.60 -11.12 1.77
C LYS A 287 22.77 -10.37 1.13
N GLY A 288 23.23 -10.85 -0.03
CA GLY A 288 24.32 -10.20 -0.77
C GLY A 288 23.98 -8.78 -1.20
N LEU A 289 22.73 -8.56 -1.66
CA LEU A 289 22.25 -7.22 -2.04
C LEU A 289 22.22 -6.26 -0.84
N ILE A 290 21.64 -6.70 0.27
CA ILE A 290 21.45 -5.85 1.45
C ILE A 290 22.78 -5.52 2.11
N ASP A 291 23.70 -6.49 2.21
CA ASP A 291 25.03 -6.24 2.75
C ASP A 291 25.86 -5.29 1.87
N GLN A 292 25.60 -5.28 0.56
CA GLN A 292 26.31 -4.42 -0.39
C GLN A 292 25.72 -3.00 -0.44
N TYR A 293 24.41 -2.85 -0.39
CA TYR A 293 23.74 -1.59 -0.75
C TYR A 293 23.02 -0.89 0.40
N ALA A 294 22.67 -1.57 1.50
CA ALA A 294 21.83 -0.95 2.53
C ALA A 294 22.50 0.23 3.25
N ASP A 295 23.82 0.17 3.51
CA ASP A 295 24.54 1.24 4.22
C ASP A 295 24.75 2.52 3.38
N GLY A 296 24.72 2.39 2.05
CA GLY A 296 24.85 3.51 1.11
C GLY A 296 23.52 4.01 0.56
N ALA A 297 22.39 3.45 1.01
CA ALA A 297 21.08 3.77 0.49
C ALA A 297 20.65 5.17 0.96
N VAL A 298 20.20 5.99 0.00
CA VAL A 298 19.69 7.33 0.27
C VAL A 298 18.29 7.22 0.84
N ASP A 299 18.03 7.87 1.96
CA ASP A 299 16.70 7.91 2.57
C ASP A 299 15.80 8.88 1.79
N SER A 300 14.63 8.40 1.34
CA SER A 300 13.62 9.23 0.66
C SER A 300 13.02 10.28 1.61
N LEU A 301 13.09 10.03 2.92
CA LEU A 301 12.56 10.94 3.94
C LEU A 301 13.64 11.93 4.41
N PRO A 302 13.32 13.24 4.50
CA PRO A 302 14.21 14.21 5.12
C PRO A 302 14.61 13.82 6.54
N ALA A 303 15.87 14.07 6.91
CA ALA A 303 16.42 13.72 8.21
C ALA A 303 15.65 14.35 9.40
N GLU A 304 14.99 15.49 9.19
CA GLU A 304 14.12 16.13 10.18
C GLU A 304 12.87 15.29 10.48
N ILE A 305 12.25 14.70 9.44
CA ILE A 305 11.07 13.85 9.59
C ILE A 305 11.44 12.54 10.27
N VAL A 306 12.55 11.93 9.86
CA VAL A 306 13.08 10.70 10.47
C VAL A 306 13.31 10.92 11.97
N ARG A 307 14.02 11.99 12.36
CA ARG A 307 14.27 12.33 13.77
C ARG A 307 12.99 12.68 14.53
N GLY A 308 12.14 13.55 13.97
CA GLY A 308 10.93 14.04 14.62
C GLY A 308 9.89 12.93 14.87
N ARG A 309 9.82 11.93 13.98
CA ARG A 309 8.90 10.78 14.10
C ARG A 309 9.52 9.55 14.76
N ARG A 310 10.81 9.63 15.14
CA ARG A 310 11.62 8.54 15.71
C ARG A 310 11.60 7.30 14.81
N LEU A 311 11.82 7.51 13.52
CA LEU A 311 11.92 6.45 12.53
C LEU A 311 13.36 5.95 12.47
N ILE A 312 13.51 4.66 12.15
CA ILE A 312 14.81 4.06 11.87
C ILE A 312 15.31 4.58 10.51
N ALA A 313 16.63 4.63 10.29
CA ALA A 313 17.20 4.96 8.99
C ALA A 313 16.87 3.88 7.94
N PHE A 314 16.81 4.26 6.66
CA PHE A 314 16.48 3.35 5.56
C PHE A 314 17.30 2.05 5.55
N GLY A 315 18.63 2.15 5.57
CA GLY A 315 19.52 0.99 5.54
C GLY A 315 19.28 0.00 6.69
N ASP A 316 19.14 0.52 7.91
CA ASP A 316 18.87 -0.29 9.10
C ASP A 316 17.50 -0.96 9.05
N ALA A 317 16.49 -0.27 8.51
CA ALA A 317 15.15 -0.83 8.37
C ALA A 317 15.10 -1.97 7.35
N ILE A 318 15.78 -1.83 6.20
CA ILE A 318 15.91 -2.94 5.23
C ILE A 318 16.58 -4.13 5.90
N LYS A 319 17.73 -3.92 6.55
CA LYS A 319 18.45 -4.98 7.23
C LYS A 319 17.56 -5.69 8.24
N ALA A 320 16.81 -4.94 9.05
CA ALA A 320 15.93 -5.47 10.08
C ALA A 320 14.74 -6.26 9.52
N VAL A 321 14.17 -5.84 8.39
CA VAL A 321 13.03 -6.54 7.76
C VAL A 321 13.49 -7.77 7.01
N HIS A 322 14.58 -7.73 6.25
CA HIS A 322 15.01 -8.91 5.49
C HIS A 322 15.83 -9.90 6.33
N PHE A 323 16.68 -9.40 7.23
CA PHE A 323 17.55 -10.23 8.06
C PHE A 323 17.48 -9.79 9.52
N PRO A 324 16.33 -10.02 10.19
CA PRO A 324 16.15 -9.67 11.58
C PRO A 324 17.18 -10.35 12.48
N THR A 325 17.52 -9.68 13.57
CA THR A 325 18.41 -10.24 14.60
C THR A 325 17.72 -11.40 15.32
N ALA A 326 18.51 -12.29 15.92
CA ALA A 326 17.97 -13.47 16.62
C ALA A 326 17.05 -13.12 17.81
N ASN A 327 17.19 -11.93 18.39
CA ASN A 327 16.38 -11.46 19.51
C ASN A 327 15.12 -10.70 19.06
N ALA A 328 14.86 -10.59 17.75
CA ALA A 328 13.68 -9.92 17.24
C ALA A 328 12.41 -10.69 17.60
N ASN A 329 11.33 -9.97 17.92
CA ASN A 329 10.05 -10.58 18.22
C ASN A 329 9.40 -11.13 16.94
N LEU A 330 9.28 -12.46 16.84
CA LEU A 330 8.71 -13.16 15.70
C LEU A 330 7.24 -12.79 15.45
N GLU A 331 6.46 -12.53 16.51
CA GLU A 331 5.06 -12.13 16.39
C GLU A 331 4.93 -10.73 15.76
N ASP A 332 5.77 -9.78 16.19
CA ASP A 332 5.78 -8.42 15.64
C ASP A 332 6.29 -8.39 14.20
N LEU A 333 7.27 -9.24 13.86
CA LEU A 333 7.73 -9.42 12.48
C LEU A 333 6.59 -9.93 11.59
N ASN A 334 5.92 -11.02 11.99
CA ASN A 334 4.83 -11.62 11.21
C ASN A 334 3.56 -10.74 11.15
N ARG A 335 3.35 -9.85 12.12
CA ARG A 335 2.25 -8.87 12.10
C ARG A 335 2.62 -7.54 11.44
N GLY A 336 3.85 -7.35 10.98
CA GLY A 336 4.32 -6.10 10.39
C GLY A 336 4.33 -4.92 11.37
N ARG A 337 4.62 -5.17 12.66
CA ARG A 337 4.56 -4.17 13.73
C ARG A 337 5.92 -3.70 14.24
N THR A 338 7.01 -4.21 13.67
CA THR A 338 8.36 -3.78 14.07
C THR A 338 8.61 -2.31 13.70
N PRO A 339 9.57 -1.63 14.36
CA PRO A 339 9.94 -0.26 14.00
C PRO A 339 10.32 -0.07 12.53
N ALA A 340 10.90 -1.10 11.89
CA ALA A 340 11.26 -1.08 10.49
C ALA A 340 10.00 -1.14 9.58
N HIS A 341 9.02 -1.98 9.89
CA HIS A 341 7.73 -1.97 9.19
C HIS A 341 6.99 -0.64 9.36
N ARG A 342 7.00 -0.08 10.58
CA ARG A 342 6.41 1.24 10.86
C ARG A 342 7.06 2.33 10.00
N ARG A 343 8.38 2.29 9.82
CA ARG A 343 9.12 3.21 8.96
C ARG A 343 8.65 3.10 7.51
N PHE A 344 8.66 1.90 6.92
CA PHE A 344 8.25 1.72 5.52
C PHE A 344 6.78 2.11 5.30
N ALA A 345 5.88 1.72 6.21
CA ALA A 345 4.49 2.16 6.14
C ALA A 345 4.38 3.70 6.20
N PHE A 346 5.16 4.36 7.08
CA PHE A 346 5.18 5.82 7.13
C PHE A 346 5.76 6.43 5.84
N GLU A 347 6.85 5.87 5.31
CA GLU A 347 7.47 6.31 4.06
C GLU A 347 6.48 6.25 2.89
N ASP A 348 5.79 5.12 2.73
CA ASP A 348 4.77 4.94 1.70
C ASP A 348 3.64 5.97 1.82
N PHE A 349 3.08 6.14 3.02
CA PHE A 349 2.03 7.14 3.24
C PHE A 349 2.55 8.56 3.05
N PHE A 350 3.77 8.86 3.48
CA PHE A 350 4.34 10.20 3.35
C PHE A 350 4.59 10.55 1.88
N LEU A 351 5.18 9.65 1.10
CA LEU A 351 5.42 9.85 -0.33
C LEU A 351 4.10 9.99 -1.10
N LEU A 352 3.10 9.19 -0.74
CA LEU A 352 1.75 9.33 -1.28
C LEU A 352 1.16 10.71 -0.96
N GLU A 353 1.12 11.10 0.31
CA GLU A 353 0.57 12.40 0.74
C GLU A 353 1.34 13.58 0.13
N LEU A 354 2.66 13.46 -0.06
CA LEU A 354 3.47 14.46 -0.73
C LEU A 354 3.06 14.61 -2.21
N ALA A 355 2.91 13.50 -2.93
CA ALA A 355 2.46 13.52 -4.32
C ALA A 355 1.04 14.12 -4.46
N LEU A 356 0.15 13.78 -3.51
CA LEU A 356 -1.20 14.36 -3.45
C LEU A 356 -1.18 15.85 -3.13
N GLY A 357 -0.34 16.28 -2.18
CA GLY A 357 -0.14 17.68 -1.84
C GLY A 357 0.36 18.50 -3.02
N GLN A 358 1.34 18.00 -3.78
CA GLN A 358 1.82 18.63 -5.02
C GLN A 358 0.71 18.73 -6.07
N LYS A 359 -0.12 17.68 -6.20
CA LYS A 359 -1.27 17.70 -7.12
C LYS A 359 -2.31 18.73 -6.68
N ARG A 360 -2.62 18.83 -5.39
CA ARG A 360 -3.54 19.84 -4.84
C ARG A 360 -3.03 21.25 -5.09
N GLU A 361 -1.75 21.51 -4.81
CA GLU A 361 -1.13 22.81 -5.06
C GLU A 361 -1.23 23.20 -6.54
N SER A 362 -1.07 22.24 -7.47
CA SER A 362 -1.25 22.50 -8.90
C SER A 362 -2.66 22.97 -9.25
N VAL A 363 -3.69 22.48 -8.55
CA VAL A 363 -5.09 22.88 -8.72
C VAL A 363 -5.36 24.22 -8.04
N GLU A 364 -4.84 24.46 -6.85
CA GLU A 364 -4.96 25.75 -6.15
C GLU A 364 -4.25 26.88 -6.91
N ARG A 365 -3.23 26.58 -7.71
CA ARG A 365 -2.62 27.60 -8.59
C ARG A 365 -3.49 27.94 -9.80
N GLU A 366 -4.52 27.16 -10.11
CA GLU A 366 -5.44 27.46 -11.19
C GLU A 366 -6.44 28.55 -10.76
N ALA A 367 -6.49 29.63 -11.53
CA ALA A 367 -7.53 30.64 -11.37
C ALA A 367 -8.85 30.09 -11.92
N ARG A 368 -9.93 30.30 -11.17
CA ARG A 368 -11.27 29.94 -11.65
C ARG A 368 -11.66 30.76 -12.89
N SER A 369 -12.25 30.08 -13.87
CA SER A 369 -12.70 30.67 -15.14
C SER A 369 -14.14 31.21 -15.13
N VAL A 370 -14.93 30.84 -14.11
CA VAL A 370 -16.36 31.17 -13.97
C VAL A 370 -16.66 31.84 -12.63
N ALA A 371 -17.74 32.63 -12.54
CA ALA A 371 -18.18 33.26 -11.30
C ALA A 371 -19.60 32.78 -10.96
N TYR A 372 -19.85 32.54 -9.67
CA TYR A 372 -21.15 32.12 -9.15
C TYR A 372 -21.83 33.29 -8.44
N ASP A 373 -23.11 33.51 -8.76
CA ASP A 373 -23.99 34.39 -8.00
C ASP A 373 -24.39 33.69 -6.69
N GLN A 374 -23.82 34.17 -5.58
CA GLN A 374 -24.10 33.64 -4.25
C GLN A 374 -25.52 33.97 -3.76
N GLU A 375 -26.19 34.95 -4.37
CA GLU A 375 -27.51 35.43 -3.98
C GLU A 375 -28.64 34.80 -4.82
N THR A 376 -28.30 33.87 -5.71
CA THR A 376 -29.31 33.19 -6.54
C THR A 376 -30.37 32.47 -5.70
N LEU A 377 -31.63 32.71 -6.03
CA LEU A 377 -32.78 32.15 -5.30
C LEU A 377 -33.16 30.73 -5.74
N LEU A 378 -32.60 30.22 -6.86
CA LEU A 378 -32.98 28.91 -7.40
C LEU A 378 -32.78 27.74 -6.42
N PRO A 379 -31.62 27.60 -5.75
CA PRO A 379 -31.43 26.54 -4.76
C PRO A 379 -32.45 26.62 -3.63
N ARG A 380 -32.74 27.84 -3.13
CA ARG A 380 -33.72 28.04 -2.05
C ARG A 380 -35.14 27.66 -2.49
N ARG A 381 -35.58 28.11 -3.66
CA ARG A 381 -36.89 27.75 -4.23
C ARG A 381 -37.03 26.23 -4.42
N PHE A 382 -35.97 25.57 -4.85
CA PHE A 382 -35.95 24.11 -4.96
C PHE A 382 -36.11 23.44 -3.60
N LEU A 383 -35.30 23.82 -2.61
CA LEU A 383 -35.35 23.25 -1.26
C LEU A 383 -36.72 23.47 -0.59
N ASP A 384 -37.32 24.65 -0.77
CA ASP A 384 -38.66 24.98 -0.26
C ASP A 384 -39.78 24.18 -0.95
N SER A 385 -39.54 23.67 -2.17
CA SER A 385 -40.51 22.84 -2.91
C SER A 385 -40.48 21.35 -2.52
N LEU A 386 -39.47 20.90 -1.78
CA LEU A 386 -39.33 19.50 -1.41
C LEU A 386 -40.35 19.10 -0.34
N PRO A 387 -40.91 17.87 -0.41
CA PRO A 387 -41.86 17.38 0.58
C PRO A 387 -41.21 16.98 1.92
N PHE A 388 -39.90 17.22 2.07
CA PHE A 388 -39.11 16.88 3.26
C PHE A 388 -38.07 17.96 3.52
N ARG A 389 -37.55 18.01 4.74
CA ARG A 389 -36.42 18.87 5.11
C ARG A 389 -35.11 18.12 4.96
N LEU A 390 -34.05 18.87 4.62
CA LEU A 390 -32.70 18.31 4.60
C LEU A 390 -32.26 17.89 6.01
N THR A 391 -31.40 16.87 6.07
CA THR A 391 -30.69 16.52 7.30
C THR A 391 -29.58 17.55 7.59
N GLU A 392 -29.13 17.64 8.84
CA GLU A 392 -27.99 18.52 9.19
C GLU A 392 -26.73 18.18 8.38
N ALA A 393 -26.51 16.89 8.12
CA ALA A 393 -25.40 16.41 7.29
C ALA A 393 -25.53 16.94 5.84
N GLN A 394 -26.70 16.85 5.22
CA GLN A 394 -26.95 17.38 3.88
C GLN A 394 -26.78 18.91 3.83
N SER A 395 -27.28 19.63 4.86
CA SER A 395 -27.12 21.08 4.95
C SER A 395 -25.67 21.52 5.11
N ARG A 396 -24.87 20.79 5.91
CA ARG A 396 -23.42 21.01 6.05
C ARG A 396 -22.70 20.83 4.72
N VAL A 397 -22.92 19.70 4.03
CA VAL A 397 -22.28 19.44 2.72
C VAL A 397 -22.67 20.51 1.69
N LEU A 398 -23.93 20.97 1.70
CA LEU A 398 -24.35 22.05 0.80
C LEU A 398 -23.65 23.39 1.11
N GLN A 399 -23.38 23.70 2.38
CA GLN A 399 -22.60 24.87 2.77
C GLN A 399 -21.13 24.74 2.37
N ASP A 400 -20.54 23.55 2.49
CA ASP A 400 -19.18 23.28 2.03
C ASP A 400 -19.07 23.52 0.51
N ILE A 401 -20.00 22.98 -0.28
CA ILE A 401 -20.06 23.23 -1.73
C ILE A 401 -20.24 24.71 -2.03
N ARG A 402 -21.14 25.42 -1.33
CA ARG A 402 -21.34 26.86 -1.54
C ARG A 402 -20.07 27.66 -1.27
N ARG A 403 -19.34 27.34 -0.19
CA ARG A 403 -18.06 27.97 0.15
C ARG A 403 -17.03 27.69 -0.93
N ASP A 404 -16.93 26.46 -1.39
CA ASP A 404 -15.99 26.09 -2.43
C ASP A 404 -16.32 26.83 -3.73
N LEU A 405 -17.59 26.84 -4.16
CA LEU A 405 -18.09 27.63 -5.29
C LEU A 405 -18.03 29.16 -5.08
N ALA A 406 -17.68 29.67 -3.90
CA ALA A 406 -17.38 31.09 -3.67
C ALA A 406 -15.87 31.39 -3.73
N GLY A 407 -15.03 30.36 -3.65
CA GLY A 407 -13.57 30.49 -3.62
C GLY A 407 -12.94 30.91 -4.95
N PRO A 408 -11.65 31.29 -4.95
CA PRO A 408 -10.94 31.74 -6.15
C PRO A 408 -10.46 30.61 -7.09
N HIS A 409 -10.59 29.35 -6.66
CA HIS A 409 -10.07 28.17 -7.36
C HIS A 409 -11.20 27.23 -7.80
N PRO A 410 -11.03 26.44 -8.88
CA PRO A 410 -12.00 25.42 -9.27
C PRO A 410 -12.21 24.39 -8.15
N MET A 411 -13.47 24.17 -7.76
CA MET A 411 -13.85 23.14 -6.80
C MET A 411 -13.62 21.75 -7.41
N ASN A 412 -13.07 20.86 -6.61
CA ASN A 412 -12.91 19.44 -6.93
C ASN A 412 -13.30 18.64 -5.69
N HIS A 413 -14.56 18.24 -5.60
CA HIS A 413 -15.17 17.82 -4.33
C HIS A 413 -15.82 16.44 -4.45
N LEU A 414 -15.62 15.58 -3.46
CA LEU A 414 -16.22 14.26 -3.31
C LEU A 414 -17.29 14.28 -2.20
N ILE A 415 -18.54 14.01 -2.57
CA ILE A 415 -19.60 13.69 -1.62
C ILE A 415 -19.62 12.18 -1.42
N GLN A 416 -19.36 11.76 -0.19
CA GLN A 416 -19.49 10.38 0.27
C GLN A 416 -20.72 10.23 1.14
N GLY A 417 -21.49 9.17 0.95
CA GLY A 417 -22.55 8.81 1.87
C GLY A 417 -23.31 7.59 1.37
N ASP A 418 -24.03 6.90 2.23
CA ASP A 418 -24.70 5.64 1.87
C ASP A 418 -25.75 5.82 0.76
N VAL A 419 -26.10 4.73 0.07
CA VAL A 419 -27.21 4.72 -0.91
C VAL A 419 -28.46 5.26 -0.22
N GLY A 420 -29.16 6.22 -0.84
CA GLY A 420 -30.39 6.80 -0.29
C GLY A 420 -30.18 7.84 0.82
N CYS A 421 -28.95 8.28 1.12
CA CYS A 421 -28.72 9.39 2.06
C CYS A 421 -29.03 10.78 1.46
N GLY A 422 -29.52 10.85 0.21
CA GLY A 422 -29.92 12.10 -0.44
C GLY A 422 -28.82 12.88 -1.17
N LYS A 423 -27.73 12.21 -1.60
CA LYS A 423 -26.65 12.81 -2.41
C LYS A 423 -27.17 13.58 -3.62
N THR A 424 -28.12 13.00 -4.36
CA THR A 424 -28.73 13.61 -5.55
C THR A 424 -29.41 14.93 -5.25
N VAL A 425 -30.03 15.10 -4.07
CA VAL A 425 -30.67 16.37 -3.67
C VAL A 425 -29.61 17.46 -3.48
N VAL A 426 -28.51 17.13 -2.80
CA VAL A 426 -27.38 18.05 -2.58
C VAL A 426 -26.74 18.45 -3.91
N ALA A 427 -26.47 17.47 -4.80
CA ALA A 427 -25.94 17.77 -6.13
C ALA A 427 -26.89 18.58 -6.99
N THR A 428 -28.20 18.36 -6.89
CA THR A 428 -29.21 19.16 -7.61
C THR A 428 -29.18 20.60 -7.15
N ALA A 429 -29.11 20.84 -5.84
CA ALA A 429 -28.99 22.19 -5.30
C ALA A 429 -27.69 22.88 -5.79
N ALA A 430 -26.57 22.14 -5.88
CA ALA A 430 -25.31 22.64 -6.45
C ALA A 430 -25.44 22.99 -7.95
N MET A 431 -26.08 22.13 -8.75
CA MET A 431 -26.36 22.44 -10.17
C MET A 431 -27.23 23.69 -10.33
N LEU A 432 -28.19 23.91 -9.42
CA LEU A 432 -29.01 25.11 -9.42
C LEU A 432 -28.25 26.38 -9.03
N MET A 433 -27.16 26.28 -8.27
CA MET A 433 -26.25 27.42 -8.04
C MET A 433 -25.56 27.83 -9.35
N ALA A 434 -25.13 26.86 -10.15
CA ALA A 434 -24.55 27.11 -11.47
C ALA A 434 -25.57 27.73 -12.44
N VAL A 435 -26.75 27.11 -12.57
CA VAL A 435 -27.84 27.61 -13.44
C VAL A 435 -28.29 28.99 -13.02
N GLY A 436 -28.42 29.22 -11.71
CA GLY A 436 -28.77 30.51 -11.13
C GLY A 436 -27.76 31.62 -11.42
N SER A 437 -26.54 31.26 -11.80
CA SER A 437 -25.45 32.16 -12.17
C SER A 437 -25.33 32.37 -13.69
N GLY A 438 -26.27 31.84 -14.49
CA GLY A 438 -26.22 31.88 -15.95
C GLY A 438 -25.21 30.89 -16.57
N LEU A 439 -24.81 29.87 -15.81
CA LEU A 439 -23.94 28.78 -16.26
C LEU A 439 -24.77 27.51 -16.54
N GLN A 440 -24.19 26.57 -17.26
CA GLN A 440 -24.76 25.24 -17.47
C GLN A 440 -24.17 24.26 -16.46
N ALA A 441 -24.97 23.26 -16.07
CA ALA A 441 -24.51 22.13 -15.28
C ALA A 441 -24.66 20.81 -16.05
N ALA A 442 -23.77 19.86 -15.79
CA ALA A 442 -23.84 18.51 -16.35
C ALA A 442 -23.94 17.46 -15.23
N LEU A 443 -24.78 16.44 -15.41
CA LEU A 443 -24.83 15.25 -14.56
C LEU A 443 -24.47 14.02 -15.39
N MET A 444 -23.33 13.42 -15.08
CA MET A 444 -22.84 12.20 -15.69
C MET A 444 -23.16 10.99 -14.81
N ALA A 445 -23.86 10.00 -15.37
CA ALA A 445 -24.19 8.74 -14.70
C ALA A 445 -23.48 7.54 -15.38
N PRO A 446 -23.24 6.41 -14.67
CA PRO A 446 -22.58 5.20 -15.17
C PRO A 446 -23.20 4.62 -16.42
N THR A 447 -24.53 4.65 -16.49
CA THR A 447 -25.28 3.98 -17.55
C THR A 447 -26.41 4.84 -18.08
N GLU A 448 -26.86 4.45 -19.25
CA GLU A 448 -27.98 5.06 -19.94
C GLU A 448 -29.27 5.01 -19.11
N ILE A 449 -29.49 3.87 -18.43
CA ILE A 449 -30.67 3.65 -17.58
C ILE A 449 -30.66 4.64 -16.41
N LEU A 450 -29.53 4.79 -15.72
CA LEU A 450 -29.44 5.70 -14.58
C LEU A 450 -29.51 7.18 -15.02
N ALA A 451 -28.92 7.52 -16.17
CA ALA A 451 -29.04 8.86 -16.76
C ALA A 451 -30.49 9.20 -17.11
N GLU A 452 -31.25 8.26 -17.68
CA GLU A 452 -32.68 8.45 -17.98
C GLU A 452 -33.50 8.61 -16.69
N GLN A 453 -33.23 7.81 -15.66
CA GLN A 453 -33.89 7.95 -14.35
C GLN A 453 -33.64 9.32 -13.73
N HIS A 454 -32.39 9.79 -13.74
CA HIS A 454 -32.04 11.14 -13.29
C HIS A 454 -32.76 12.21 -14.09
N TYR A 455 -32.82 12.07 -15.43
CA TYR A 455 -33.53 12.99 -16.29
C TYR A 455 -35.02 13.08 -15.95
N LEU A 456 -35.73 11.96 -15.86
CA LEU A 456 -37.16 11.95 -15.55
C LEU A 456 -37.44 12.55 -14.17
N ASN A 457 -36.62 12.22 -13.17
CA ASN A 457 -36.79 12.72 -11.81
C ASN A 457 -36.51 14.23 -11.71
N LEU A 458 -35.39 14.69 -12.28
CA LEU A 458 -34.98 16.09 -12.21
C LEU A 458 -35.89 16.97 -13.08
N ASN A 459 -36.27 16.53 -14.28
CA ASN A 459 -37.17 17.30 -15.14
C ASN A 459 -38.50 17.59 -14.42
N ARG A 460 -39.09 16.58 -13.75
CA ARG A 460 -40.33 16.74 -12.97
C ARG A 460 -40.17 17.73 -11.82
N LEU A 461 -39.01 17.75 -11.15
CA LEU A 461 -38.77 18.63 -10.00
C LEU A 461 -38.42 20.06 -10.41
N LEU A 462 -37.80 20.24 -11.57
CA LEU A 462 -37.17 21.51 -11.97
C LEU A 462 -37.96 22.28 -13.03
N GLU A 463 -38.86 21.63 -13.77
CA GLU A 463 -39.78 22.29 -14.71
C GLU A 463 -40.62 23.41 -14.04
N PRO A 464 -41.19 23.23 -12.82
CA PRO A 464 -41.91 24.31 -12.13
C PRO A 464 -41.04 25.51 -11.74
N LEU A 465 -39.72 25.32 -11.69
CA LEU A 465 -38.74 26.38 -11.38
C LEU A 465 -38.25 27.11 -12.64
N GLY A 466 -38.72 26.70 -13.83
CA GLY A 466 -38.31 27.26 -15.12
C GLY A 466 -36.92 26.80 -15.58
N VAL A 467 -36.40 25.69 -15.04
CA VAL A 467 -35.07 25.17 -15.38
C VAL A 467 -35.19 24.07 -16.44
N SER A 468 -34.62 24.32 -17.62
CA SER A 468 -34.60 23.37 -18.73
C SER A 468 -33.60 22.24 -18.50
N CYS A 469 -34.09 21.00 -18.50
CA CYS A 469 -33.29 19.79 -18.44
C CYS A 469 -33.24 19.09 -19.80
N VAL A 470 -32.07 18.66 -20.25
CA VAL A 470 -31.88 17.93 -21.51
C VAL A 470 -31.16 16.62 -21.25
N SER A 471 -31.63 15.53 -21.87
CA SER A 471 -30.99 14.23 -21.81
C SER A 471 -30.13 13.97 -23.06
N LEU A 472 -28.89 13.54 -22.86
CA LEU A 472 -27.99 13.09 -23.94
C LEU A 472 -27.47 11.67 -23.63
N VAL A 473 -28.34 10.70 -23.89
CA VAL A 473 -28.03 9.27 -23.85
C VAL A 473 -27.75 8.76 -25.28
N GLY A 474 -27.08 7.62 -25.46
CA GLY A 474 -26.69 7.10 -26.78
C GLY A 474 -27.86 7.02 -27.78
N GLY A 475 -27.57 7.20 -29.07
CA GLY A 475 -28.58 7.15 -30.14
C GLY A 475 -28.27 8.03 -31.35
N ARG A 476 -29.00 7.85 -32.46
CA ARG A 476 -28.94 8.68 -33.68
C ARG A 476 -30.30 9.32 -33.94
N GLY A 477 -30.33 10.52 -34.53
CA GLY A 477 -31.56 11.16 -35.05
C GLY A 477 -31.89 12.53 -34.46
N LYS A 478 -33.05 13.09 -34.89
CA LYS A 478 -33.48 14.47 -34.63
C LYS A 478 -33.49 14.89 -33.15
N LYS A 479 -33.82 13.98 -32.24
CA LYS A 479 -33.82 14.26 -30.78
C LYS A 479 -32.42 14.58 -30.26
N ARG A 480 -31.39 13.88 -30.77
CA ARG A 480 -30.00 14.13 -30.41
C ARG A 480 -29.51 15.46 -30.97
N GLU A 481 -29.88 15.77 -32.22
CA GLU A 481 -29.53 17.06 -32.84
C GLU A 481 -30.13 18.23 -32.06
N ALA A 482 -31.41 18.15 -31.70
CA ALA A 482 -32.07 19.16 -30.87
C ALA A 482 -31.39 19.33 -29.50
N ALA A 483 -31.01 18.22 -28.85
CA ALA A 483 -30.26 18.25 -27.60
C ALA A 483 -28.90 18.93 -27.77
N LEU A 484 -28.15 18.61 -28.83
CA LEU A 484 -26.84 19.23 -29.11
C LEU A 484 -26.98 20.73 -29.39
N THR A 485 -28.01 21.16 -30.11
CA THR A 485 -28.30 22.58 -30.34
C THR A 485 -28.57 23.28 -29.01
N ALA A 486 -29.44 22.72 -28.17
CA ALA A 486 -29.80 23.31 -26.88
C ALA A 486 -28.60 23.40 -25.90
N ILE A 487 -27.66 22.45 -25.99
CA ILE A 487 -26.42 22.46 -25.21
C ILE A 487 -25.49 23.58 -25.71
N ALA A 488 -25.37 23.74 -27.03
CA ALA A 488 -24.45 24.68 -27.67
C ALA A 488 -24.92 26.15 -27.60
N ASP A 489 -26.23 26.38 -27.64
CA ASP A 489 -26.82 27.74 -27.54
C ASP A 489 -27.08 28.18 -26.10
N GLY A 490 -26.97 27.28 -25.13
CA GLY A 490 -27.13 27.57 -23.70
C GLY A 490 -28.58 27.48 -23.18
N SER A 491 -29.55 27.10 -24.02
CA SER A 491 -30.95 26.91 -23.60
C SER A 491 -31.16 25.69 -22.70
N ALA A 492 -30.22 24.74 -22.68
CA ALA A 492 -30.16 23.65 -21.71
C ALA A 492 -29.44 24.10 -20.43
N GLY A 493 -30.18 24.29 -19.34
CA GLY A 493 -29.61 24.64 -18.04
C GLY A 493 -28.89 23.46 -17.37
N ILE A 494 -29.53 22.28 -17.38
CA ILE A 494 -28.95 21.03 -16.86
C ILE A 494 -28.93 19.98 -17.96
N VAL A 495 -27.76 19.36 -18.16
CA VAL A 495 -27.55 18.32 -19.17
C VAL A 495 -27.24 16.99 -18.48
N ILE A 496 -28.04 15.96 -18.74
CA ILE A 496 -27.96 14.67 -18.06
C ILE A 496 -27.60 13.59 -19.07
N GLY A 497 -26.59 12.78 -18.80
CA GLY A 497 -26.13 11.76 -19.74
C GLY A 497 -25.09 10.84 -19.13
N THR A 498 -24.47 10.04 -19.98
CA THR A 498 -23.32 9.20 -19.60
C THR A 498 -22.01 9.91 -19.91
N HIS A 499 -20.89 9.16 -19.91
CA HIS A 499 -19.61 9.64 -20.46
C HIS A 499 -19.72 10.14 -21.93
N ALA A 500 -20.84 9.89 -22.62
CA ALA A 500 -21.13 10.50 -23.92
C ALA A 500 -21.10 12.05 -23.90
N LEU A 501 -21.34 12.69 -22.75
CA LEU A 501 -21.27 14.16 -22.61
C LEU A 501 -19.86 14.72 -22.86
N ILE A 502 -18.82 13.91 -22.63
CA ILE A 502 -17.43 14.28 -22.84
C ILE A 502 -16.83 13.71 -24.13
N GLN A 503 -17.62 13.04 -24.98
CA GLN A 503 -17.17 12.57 -26.30
C GLN A 503 -17.10 13.69 -27.35
N GLN A 504 -16.41 13.45 -28.46
CA GLN A 504 -16.32 14.38 -29.59
C GLN A 504 -17.71 14.79 -30.11
N GLY A 505 -17.90 16.09 -30.38
CA GLY A 505 -19.14 16.65 -30.95
C GLY A 505 -20.09 17.32 -29.95
N VAL A 506 -19.89 17.15 -28.63
CA VAL A 506 -20.63 17.90 -27.60
C VAL A 506 -19.87 19.18 -27.25
N ARG A 507 -20.52 20.34 -27.43
CA ARG A 507 -19.99 21.67 -27.09
C ARG A 507 -20.98 22.41 -26.20
N PHE A 508 -20.61 22.62 -24.95
CA PHE A 508 -21.34 23.48 -24.02
C PHE A 508 -21.08 24.96 -24.35
N HIS A 509 -22.10 25.80 -24.13
CA HIS A 509 -21.99 27.25 -24.19
C HIS A 509 -21.14 27.79 -23.04
N LYS A 510 -21.51 27.48 -21.78
CA LYS A 510 -20.81 27.90 -20.56
C LYS A 510 -20.97 26.87 -19.45
N LEU A 511 -20.19 25.79 -19.49
CA LEU A 511 -20.23 24.76 -18.43
C LEU A 511 -19.57 25.27 -17.15
N GLY A 512 -20.36 25.43 -16.08
CA GLY A 512 -19.89 25.85 -14.76
C GLY A 512 -19.59 24.68 -13.83
N LEU A 513 -20.51 23.71 -13.75
CA LEU A 513 -20.43 22.58 -12.81
C LEU A 513 -20.64 21.24 -13.53
N ALA A 514 -19.76 20.27 -13.27
CA ALA A 514 -19.91 18.89 -13.69
C ALA A 514 -20.08 17.98 -12.47
N VAL A 515 -21.26 17.38 -12.34
CA VAL A 515 -21.57 16.35 -11.35
C VAL A 515 -21.33 14.97 -11.96
N ILE A 516 -20.55 14.13 -11.28
CA ILE A 516 -20.27 12.75 -11.65
C ILE A 516 -20.87 11.85 -10.58
N ASP A 517 -21.92 11.12 -10.93
CA ASP A 517 -22.52 10.07 -10.10
C ASP A 517 -21.87 8.75 -10.51
N GLU A 518 -20.97 8.18 -9.72
CA GLU A 518 -20.27 6.96 -10.13
C GLU A 518 -19.69 6.14 -8.96
N GLN A 519 -19.65 4.82 -9.13
CA GLN A 519 -19.25 3.87 -8.10
C GLN A 519 -17.76 3.49 -8.14
N HIS A 520 -16.99 3.67 -9.23
CA HIS A 520 -15.54 3.35 -9.25
C HIS A 520 -14.66 4.20 -10.20
N LYS A 521 -13.56 4.78 -9.69
CA LYS A 521 -12.35 5.35 -10.36
C LYS A 521 -12.48 6.42 -11.48
N PHE A 522 -13.68 6.83 -11.88
CA PHE A 522 -13.94 7.71 -13.04
C PHE A 522 -14.10 9.22 -12.74
N GLY A 523 -13.60 9.75 -11.61
CA GLY A 523 -13.71 11.21 -11.37
C GLY A 523 -12.63 12.02 -12.11
N VAL A 524 -11.39 11.54 -12.02
CA VAL A 524 -10.18 12.29 -12.39
C VAL A 524 -9.98 12.36 -13.91
N LEU A 525 -10.21 11.26 -14.63
CA LEU A 525 -10.02 11.20 -16.08
C LEU A 525 -11.00 12.12 -16.82
N GLN A 526 -12.24 12.18 -16.34
CA GLN A 526 -13.33 12.99 -16.89
C GLN A 526 -13.01 14.48 -16.79
N ARG A 527 -12.43 14.92 -15.66
CA ARG A 527 -11.94 16.30 -15.48
C ARG A 527 -10.83 16.62 -16.48
N ALA A 528 -9.86 15.72 -16.66
CA ALA A 528 -8.80 15.89 -17.65
C ALA A 528 -9.39 16.03 -19.07
N THR A 529 -10.36 15.19 -19.44
CA THR A 529 -11.05 15.29 -20.75
C THR A 529 -11.84 16.59 -20.92
N LEU A 530 -12.49 17.09 -19.85
CA LEU A 530 -13.17 18.39 -19.89
C LEU A 530 -12.17 19.54 -20.09
N LYS A 531 -11.01 19.48 -19.43
CA LYS A 531 -9.90 20.45 -19.61
C LYS A 531 -9.31 20.41 -21.01
N GLU A 532 -9.08 19.22 -21.58
CA GLU A 532 -8.59 19.05 -22.96
C GLU A 532 -9.54 19.67 -23.99
N LYS A 533 -10.85 19.71 -23.70
CA LYS A 533 -11.86 20.39 -24.52
C LYS A 533 -11.91 21.91 -24.32
N GLY A 534 -11.10 22.47 -23.41
CA GLY A 534 -11.07 23.88 -23.08
C GLY A 534 -12.09 24.30 -22.01
N TYR A 535 -12.74 23.35 -21.33
CA TYR A 535 -13.61 23.66 -20.20
C TYR A 535 -12.84 23.54 -18.88
N ALA A 536 -13.00 24.52 -17.98
CA ALA A 536 -12.49 24.43 -16.62
C ALA A 536 -13.64 24.55 -15.60
N PRO A 537 -14.59 23.59 -15.60
CA PRO A 537 -15.71 23.62 -14.68
C PRO A 537 -15.27 23.15 -13.29
N ASP A 538 -16.06 23.53 -12.30
CA ASP A 538 -16.06 22.90 -10.99
C ASP A 538 -16.55 21.45 -11.13
N VAL A 539 -15.97 20.52 -10.36
CA VAL A 539 -16.29 19.09 -10.42
C VAL A 539 -16.78 18.61 -9.07
N LEU A 540 -17.96 17.98 -9.07
CA LEU A 540 -18.56 17.34 -7.91
C LEU A 540 -18.73 15.85 -8.17
N VAL A 541 -18.01 15.02 -7.44
CA VAL A 541 -18.11 13.56 -7.54
C VAL A 541 -19.00 13.05 -6.41
N MET A 542 -19.91 12.12 -6.69
CA MET A 542 -20.73 11.46 -5.69
C MET A 542 -20.42 9.98 -5.67
N THR A 543 -20.21 9.41 -4.49
CA THR A 543 -20.06 7.97 -4.31
C THR A 543 -20.98 7.44 -3.21
N ALA A 544 -21.56 6.27 -3.47
CA ALA A 544 -22.37 5.55 -2.49
C ALA A 544 -21.56 4.58 -1.62
N THR A 545 -20.39 4.15 -2.10
CA THR A 545 -19.54 3.20 -1.38
C THR A 545 -18.66 3.95 -0.38
N PRO A 546 -18.63 3.55 0.89
CA PRO A 546 -17.67 4.09 1.83
C PRO A 546 -16.27 3.71 1.37
N ILE A 547 -15.55 4.64 0.75
CA ILE A 547 -14.16 4.43 0.40
C ILE A 547 -13.37 4.63 1.69
N PRO A 548 -12.51 3.67 2.11
CA PRO A 548 -11.60 3.91 3.22
C PRO A 548 -10.86 5.23 2.96
N ARG A 549 -10.82 6.13 3.94
CA ARG A 549 -10.24 7.48 3.75
C ARG A 549 -8.84 7.42 3.13
N THR A 550 -8.05 6.41 3.48
CA THR A 550 -6.74 6.12 2.89
C THR A 550 -6.79 5.84 1.39
N LEU A 551 -7.77 5.05 0.93
CA LEU A 551 -7.97 4.75 -0.50
C LEU A 551 -8.60 5.92 -1.25
N ALA A 552 -9.44 6.71 -0.59
CA ALA A 552 -10.00 7.95 -1.15
C ALA A 552 -8.88 8.97 -1.41
N LEU A 553 -7.95 9.14 -0.46
CA LEU A 553 -6.75 9.96 -0.63
C LEU A 553 -5.85 9.40 -1.73
N THR A 554 -5.62 8.08 -1.80
CA THR A 554 -4.75 7.50 -2.83
C THR A 554 -5.30 7.65 -4.25
N VAL A 555 -6.58 7.30 -4.46
CA VAL A 555 -7.20 7.19 -5.79
C VAL A 555 -7.74 8.55 -6.27
N TYR A 556 -8.11 9.42 -5.34
CA TYR A 556 -8.80 10.68 -5.63
C TYR A 556 -8.20 11.88 -4.90
N GLY A 557 -6.96 11.81 -4.40
CA GLY A 557 -6.45 12.74 -3.39
C GLY A 557 -6.28 14.21 -3.79
N ASP A 558 -6.69 14.62 -4.99
CA ASP A 558 -6.96 16.02 -5.31
C ASP A 558 -8.42 16.46 -5.02
N LEU A 559 -9.25 15.58 -4.44
CA LEU A 559 -10.62 15.89 -4.03
C LEU A 559 -10.69 16.30 -2.55
N ASP A 560 -11.45 17.36 -2.28
CA ASP A 560 -11.98 17.65 -0.95
C ASP A 560 -13.11 16.68 -0.61
N LEU A 561 -13.24 16.25 0.64
CA LEU A 561 -14.19 15.21 1.04
C LEU A 561 -15.24 15.75 2.00
N SER A 562 -16.50 15.63 1.61
CA SER A 562 -17.66 15.81 2.49
C SER A 562 -18.40 14.50 2.68
N VAL A 563 -18.74 14.19 3.93
CA VAL A 563 -19.49 12.98 4.28
C VAL A 563 -20.91 13.34 4.72
N ILE A 564 -21.90 12.69 4.11
CA ILE A 564 -23.29 12.65 4.57
C ILE A 564 -23.44 11.43 5.48
N ASP A 565 -23.26 11.67 6.78
CA ASP A 565 -23.24 10.67 7.86
C ASP A 565 -24.62 10.46 8.53
N ALA A 566 -25.67 11.08 7.99
CA ALA A 566 -27.04 10.95 8.49
C ALA A 566 -28.01 10.47 7.41
N MET A 567 -28.89 9.54 7.78
CA MET A 567 -29.95 9.04 6.92
C MET A 567 -31.22 9.89 7.03
N PRO A 568 -32.01 10.04 5.96
CA PRO A 568 -33.31 10.70 6.05
C PRO A 568 -34.22 10.02 7.09
N PRO A 569 -35.05 10.78 7.83
CA PRO A 569 -35.96 10.24 8.81
C PRO A 569 -36.98 9.30 8.16
N GLY A 570 -37.35 8.23 8.87
CA GLY A 570 -38.32 7.22 8.39
C GLY A 570 -37.72 6.02 7.65
N ARG A 571 -36.39 5.95 7.49
CA ARG A 571 -35.74 4.77 6.93
C ARG A 571 -35.54 3.66 7.98
N THR A 572 -36.07 2.48 7.70
CA THR A 572 -35.88 1.28 8.54
C THR A 572 -34.52 0.63 8.23
N PRO A 573 -33.71 0.26 9.24
CA PRO A 573 -32.48 -0.49 9.03
C PRO A 573 -32.74 -1.85 8.35
N ILE A 574 -31.85 -2.23 7.43
CA ILE A 574 -31.91 -3.54 6.77
C ILE A 574 -31.45 -4.62 7.76
N ARG A 575 -32.23 -5.71 7.88
CA ARG A 575 -31.85 -6.87 8.69
C ARG A 575 -31.00 -7.82 7.84
N THR A 576 -29.70 -7.89 8.14
CA THR A 576 -28.77 -8.79 7.45
C THR A 576 -28.67 -10.14 8.16
N LEU A 577 -28.81 -11.23 7.42
CA LEU A 577 -28.73 -12.62 7.93
C LEU A 577 -27.71 -13.41 7.11
N LEU A 578 -26.88 -14.23 7.77
CA LEU A 578 -25.91 -15.11 7.13
C LEU A 578 -26.41 -16.56 7.16
N PHE A 579 -26.41 -17.24 6.01
CA PHE A 579 -26.81 -18.63 5.87
C PHE A 579 -25.68 -19.48 5.27
N ALA A 580 -25.46 -20.68 5.82
CA ALA A 580 -24.60 -21.67 5.19
C ALA A 580 -25.35 -22.43 4.07
N GLU A 581 -24.63 -23.14 3.18
CA GLU A 581 -25.24 -23.86 2.05
C GLU A 581 -26.37 -24.83 2.48
N GLY A 582 -26.18 -25.55 3.59
CA GLY A 582 -27.21 -26.44 4.15
C GLY A 582 -28.49 -25.73 4.61
N GLN A 583 -28.48 -24.40 4.73
CA GLN A 583 -29.61 -23.58 5.16
C GLN A 583 -30.28 -22.85 3.98
N ARG A 584 -29.91 -23.14 2.74
CA ARG A 584 -30.44 -22.47 1.53
C ARG A 584 -31.97 -22.47 1.46
N ALA A 585 -32.62 -23.59 1.80
CA ALA A 585 -34.08 -23.68 1.82
C ALA A 585 -34.73 -22.70 2.82
N ARG A 586 -34.03 -22.36 3.92
CA ARG A 586 -34.49 -21.34 4.87
C ARG A 586 -34.41 -19.94 4.28
N ALA A 587 -33.36 -19.62 3.54
CA ALA A 587 -33.25 -18.33 2.85
C ALA A 587 -34.34 -18.17 1.77
N CYS A 588 -34.61 -19.21 0.98
CA CYS A 588 -35.69 -19.18 -0.01
C CYS A 588 -37.08 -18.99 0.63
N ARG A 589 -37.37 -19.61 1.78
CA ARG A 589 -38.63 -19.39 2.51
C ARG A 589 -38.82 -17.94 2.94
N LEU A 590 -37.77 -17.25 3.38
CA LEU A 590 -37.85 -15.83 3.73
C LEU A 590 -38.23 -14.97 2.51
N ILE A 591 -37.77 -15.36 1.32
CA ILE A 591 -38.21 -14.70 0.08
C ILE A 591 -39.71 -14.99 -0.14
N GLU A 592 -40.14 -16.25 -0.07
CA GLU A 592 -41.55 -16.62 -0.25
C GLU A 592 -42.49 -15.86 0.69
N ASP A 593 -42.12 -15.70 1.96
CA ASP A 593 -42.91 -14.98 2.96
C ASP A 593 -43.15 -13.51 2.56
N GLU A 594 -42.17 -12.87 1.92
CA GLU A 594 -42.32 -11.51 1.37
C GLU A 594 -43.14 -11.51 0.08
N LEU A 595 -42.95 -12.50 -0.79
CA LEU A 595 -43.71 -12.62 -2.03
C LEU A 595 -45.21 -12.85 -1.78
N VAL A 596 -45.57 -13.61 -0.74
CA VAL A 596 -46.98 -13.82 -0.32
C VAL A 596 -47.63 -12.50 0.10
N GLN A 597 -46.85 -11.55 0.63
CA GLN A 597 -47.32 -10.22 1.01
C GLN A 597 -47.42 -9.26 -0.19
N GLY A 598 -47.24 -9.74 -1.42
CA GLY A 598 -47.29 -8.95 -2.65
C GLY A 598 -46.02 -8.15 -2.92
N ARG A 599 -44.93 -8.45 -2.21
CA ARG A 599 -43.63 -7.80 -2.38
C ARG A 599 -42.76 -8.55 -3.38
N GLN A 600 -41.62 -7.95 -3.72
CA GLN A 600 -40.70 -8.46 -4.73
C GLN A 600 -39.31 -8.74 -4.14
N ALA A 601 -38.52 -9.54 -4.84
CA ALA A 601 -37.23 -10.03 -4.39
C ALA A 601 -36.14 -9.94 -5.47
N TYR A 602 -34.91 -9.69 -5.03
CA TYR A 602 -33.70 -9.83 -5.84
C TYR A 602 -32.93 -11.10 -5.46
N VAL A 603 -32.38 -11.80 -6.44
CA VAL A 603 -31.45 -12.92 -6.23
C VAL A 603 -30.21 -12.69 -7.08
N VAL A 604 -29.05 -12.53 -6.44
CA VAL A 604 -27.82 -12.15 -7.13
C VAL A 604 -26.88 -13.34 -7.30
N PHE A 605 -26.47 -13.58 -8.54
CA PHE A 605 -25.41 -14.52 -8.88
C PHE A 605 -24.13 -13.73 -9.19
N PRO A 606 -23.08 -13.87 -8.38
CA PRO A 606 -21.84 -13.16 -8.62
C PRO A 606 -21.20 -13.64 -9.94
N LEU A 607 -20.59 -12.71 -10.69
CA LEU A 607 -19.70 -13.01 -11.81
C LEU A 607 -18.27 -12.63 -11.40
N VAL A 608 -17.29 -13.47 -11.70
CA VAL A 608 -15.86 -13.13 -11.56
C VAL A 608 -15.30 -12.85 -12.95
N GLU A 609 -14.53 -11.77 -13.12
CA GLU A 609 -13.99 -11.32 -14.42
C GLU A 609 -13.22 -12.44 -15.17
N GLU A 610 -12.49 -13.29 -14.44
CA GLU A 610 -11.73 -14.41 -15.02
C GLU A 610 -12.63 -15.57 -15.52
N SER A 611 -13.89 -15.64 -15.07
CA SER A 611 -14.82 -16.77 -15.28
C SER A 611 -16.20 -16.37 -15.81
N GLU A 612 -16.37 -15.17 -16.38
CA GLU A 612 -17.67 -14.62 -16.81
C GLU A 612 -18.54 -15.57 -17.63
N LYS A 613 -17.95 -16.39 -18.53
CA LYS A 613 -18.72 -17.33 -19.36
C LYS A 613 -19.36 -18.45 -18.55
N VAL A 614 -18.65 -18.95 -17.54
CA VAL A 614 -19.11 -20.05 -16.67
C VAL A 614 -20.15 -19.51 -15.68
N ASP A 615 -19.88 -18.35 -15.09
CA ASP A 615 -20.76 -17.74 -14.10
C ASP A 615 -22.09 -17.27 -14.72
N LEU A 616 -22.08 -16.82 -15.98
CA LEU A 616 -23.31 -16.49 -16.71
C LEU A 616 -24.21 -17.72 -16.93
N GLN A 617 -23.62 -18.87 -17.25
CA GLN A 617 -24.37 -20.13 -17.37
C GLN A 617 -24.95 -20.57 -16.03
N ALA A 618 -24.23 -20.34 -14.94
CA ALA A 618 -24.73 -20.58 -13.58
C ALA A 618 -25.93 -19.69 -13.25
N ALA A 619 -25.94 -18.42 -13.65
CA ALA A 619 -27.08 -17.52 -13.45
C ALA A 619 -28.32 -17.95 -14.26
N ILE A 620 -28.16 -18.34 -15.53
CA ILE A 620 -29.25 -18.84 -16.37
C ILE A 620 -29.84 -20.13 -15.79
N THR A 621 -28.98 -21.11 -15.51
CA THR A 621 -29.38 -22.41 -14.92
C THR A 621 -30.02 -22.20 -13.55
N GLY A 622 -29.46 -21.28 -12.76
CA GLY A 622 -29.97 -20.88 -11.46
C GLY A 622 -31.38 -20.29 -11.55
N ALA A 623 -31.62 -19.37 -12.48
CA ALA A 623 -32.94 -18.78 -12.72
C ALA A 623 -33.97 -19.81 -13.16
N GLU A 624 -33.62 -20.70 -14.10
CA GLU A 624 -34.50 -21.78 -14.53
C GLU A 624 -34.87 -22.73 -13.38
N ARG A 625 -33.88 -23.10 -12.56
CA ARG A 625 -34.11 -23.93 -11.39
C ARG A 625 -35.00 -23.23 -10.37
N LEU A 626 -34.75 -21.96 -10.08
CA LEU A 626 -35.57 -21.17 -9.16
C LEU A 626 -37.01 -21.08 -9.66
N GLN A 627 -37.22 -20.84 -10.96
CA GLN A 627 -38.56 -20.80 -11.57
C GLN A 627 -39.27 -22.16 -11.50
N ARG A 628 -38.55 -23.28 -11.67
CA ARG A 628 -39.16 -24.63 -11.71
C ARG A 628 -39.39 -25.24 -10.34
N GLU A 629 -38.43 -25.10 -9.43
CA GLU A 629 -38.37 -25.89 -8.19
C GLU A 629 -38.74 -25.10 -6.94
N VAL A 630 -38.42 -23.80 -6.89
CA VAL A 630 -38.53 -23.00 -5.66
C VAL A 630 -39.70 -22.02 -5.76
N PHE A 631 -39.66 -21.12 -6.74
CA PHE A 631 -40.62 -20.04 -6.92
C PHE A 631 -41.65 -20.34 -8.02
N ALA A 632 -42.06 -21.60 -8.18
CA ALA A 632 -42.96 -22.04 -9.27
C ALA A 632 -44.32 -21.30 -9.32
N LYS A 633 -44.73 -20.69 -8.21
CA LYS A 633 -45.96 -19.89 -8.10
C LYS A 633 -45.80 -18.43 -8.56
N TRP A 634 -44.58 -17.97 -8.75
CA TRP A 634 -44.26 -16.57 -9.06
C TRP A 634 -43.47 -16.48 -10.37
N THR A 635 -43.49 -15.31 -10.98
CA THR A 635 -42.72 -15.04 -12.19
C THR A 635 -41.29 -14.65 -11.81
N VAL A 636 -40.34 -15.46 -12.26
CA VAL A 636 -38.90 -15.24 -12.13
C VAL A 636 -38.37 -14.63 -13.42
N GLY A 637 -37.82 -13.42 -13.32
CA GLY A 637 -37.12 -12.73 -14.41
C GLY A 637 -35.61 -12.94 -14.31
N LEU A 638 -34.91 -12.79 -15.44
CA LEU A 638 -33.45 -12.82 -15.49
C LEU A 638 -32.94 -11.55 -16.17
N ILE A 639 -31.94 -10.90 -15.55
CA ILE A 639 -31.20 -9.79 -16.15
C ILE A 639 -29.69 -10.00 -16.04
N HIS A 640 -28.97 -9.91 -17.15
CA HIS A 640 -27.52 -10.08 -17.17
C HIS A 640 -26.82 -9.19 -18.20
N GLY A 641 -25.49 -9.03 -18.05
CA GLY A 641 -24.70 -8.04 -18.81
C GLY A 641 -24.80 -8.18 -20.33
N ARG A 642 -24.87 -9.43 -20.82
CA ARG A 642 -24.95 -9.75 -22.26
C ARG A 642 -26.33 -9.58 -22.93
N MET A 643 -27.38 -9.21 -22.20
CA MET A 643 -28.69 -8.96 -22.82
C MET A 643 -28.68 -7.67 -23.66
N LYS A 644 -29.48 -7.63 -24.72
CA LYS A 644 -29.68 -6.39 -25.51
C LYS A 644 -30.38 -5.34 -24.62
N ALA A 645 -30.08 -4.05 -24.84
CA ALA A 645 -30.66 -2.95 -24.08
C ALA A 645 -32.20 -3.02 -24.01
N GLU A 646 -32.86 -3.16 -25.17
CA GLU A 646 -34.32 -3.29 -25.24
C GLU A 646 -34.90 -4.45 -24.41
N GLN A 647 -34.15 -5.55 -24.24
CA GLN A 647 -34.59 -6.67 -23.42
C GLN A 647 -34.44 -6.38 -21.93
N LYS A 648 -33.35 -5.72 -21.54
CA LYS A 648 -33.13 -5.26 -20.15
C LYS A 648 -34.22 -4.29 -19.75
N ASP A 649 -34.55 -3.32 -20.60
CA ASP A 649 -35.57 -2.30 -20.33
C ASP A 649 -36.95 -2.94 -20.16
N ARG A 650 -37.30 -3.92 -20.99
CA ARG A 650 -38.56 -4.68 -20.84
C ARG A 650 -38.62 -5.46 -19.53
N VAL A 651 -37.58 -6.23 -19.21
CA VAL A 651 -37.52 -6.98 -17.94
C VAL A 651 -37.62 -6.03 -16.75
N MET A 652 -36.94 -4.89 -16.80
CA MET A 652 -37.00 -3.89 -15.73
C MET A 652 -38.35 -3.20 -15.63
N ALA A 653 -39.00 -2.88 -16.75
CA ALA A 653 -40.34 -2.32 -16.76
C ALA A 653 -41.37 -3.33 -16.21
N ASP A 654 -41.23 -4.61 -16.55
CA ASP A 654 -42.07 -5.70 -16.06
C ASP A 654 -41.87 -5.92 -14.56
N PHE A 655 -40.63 -5.85 -14.08
CA PHE A 655 -40.32 -5.92 -12.65
C PHE A 655 -40.87 -4.70 -11.91
N LYS A 656 -40.66 -3.46 -12.39
CA LYS A 656 -41.21 -2.25 -11.76
C LYS A 656 -42.74 -2.23 -11.73
N ALA A 657 -43.39 -2.82 -12.74
CA ALA A 657 -44.84 -2.97 -12.80
C ALA A 657 -45.38 -4.12 -11.93
N GLY A 658 -44.52 -4.87 -11.24
CA GLY A 658 -44.92 -6.02 -10.42
C GLY A 658 -45.33 -7.26 -11.20
N ARG A 659 -45.08 -7.32 -12.52
CA ARG A 659 -45.36 -8.50 -13.36
C ARG A 659 -44.33 -9.61 -13.13
N ILE A 660 -43.10 -9.25 -12.79
CA ILE A 660 -42.05 -10.15 -12.31
C ILE A 660 -41.92 -9.98 -10.80
N GLN A 661 -41.97 -11.05 -10.02
CA GLN A 661 -41.87 -10.96 -8.55
C GLN A 661 -40.47 -11.26 -8.03
N VAL A 662 -39.71 -12.11 -8.73
CA VAL A 662 -38.31 -12.41 -8.38
C VAL A 662 -37.43 -12.03 -9.56
N LEU A 663 -36.48 -11.11 -9.36
CA LEU A 663 -35.49 -10.78 -10.38
C LEU A 663 -34.15 -11.42 -10.05
N VAL A 664 -33.76 -12.41 -10.86
CA VAL A 664 -32.43 -12.98 -10.85
C VAL A 664 -31.50 -12.08 -11.65
N ALA A 665 -30.37 -11.71 -11.06
CA ALA A 665 -29.42 -10.87 -11.75
C ALA A 665 -27.97 -11.19 -11.46
N THR A 666 -27.12 -10.68 -12.34
CA THR A 666 -25.68 -10.61 -12.13
C THR A 666 -25.29 -9.19 -11.69
N THR A 667 -24.03 -8.80 -11.89
CA THR A 667 -23.48 -7.44 -11.67
C THR A 667 -24.27 -6.28 -12.30
N VAL A 668 -25.31 -6.54 -13.10
CA VAL A 668 -26.15 -5.49 -13.73
C VAL A 668 -27.04 -4.75 -12.71
N ILE A 669 -27.37 -5.34 -11.56
CA ILE A 669 -28.16 -4.64 -10.52
C ILE A 669 -27.34 -3.57 -9.79
N GLU A 670 -26.01 -3.61 -9.85
CA GLU A 670 -25.13 -2.62 -9.19
C GLU A 670 -25.43 -1.17 -9.61
N VAL A 671 -26.13 -0.98 -10.73
CA VAL A 671 -26.37 0.29 -11.41
C VAL A 671 -27.55 1.10 -10.84
N GLY A 672 -27.83 1.01 -9.53
CA GLY A 672 -28.72 1.98 -8.86
C GLY A 672 -30.21 1.89 -9.24
N ILE A 673 -30.71 0.70 -9.51
CA ILE A 673 -32.14 0.48 -9.80
C ILE A 673 -32.94 0.53 -8.49
N ASP A 674 -33.84 1.51 -8.37
CA ASP A 674 -34.75 1.65 -7.23
C ASP A 674 -36.16 1.09 -7.54
N VAL A 675 -36.53 0.00 -6.87
CA VAL A 675 -37.88 -0.59 -6.89
C VAL A 675 -38.39 -0.67 -5.46
N SER A 676 -39.26 0.25 -5.09
CA SER A 676 -39.77 0.40 -3.70
C SER A 676 -40.49 -0.83 -3.15
N ASN A 677 -41.05 -1.67 -4.01
CA ASN A 677 -41.74 -2.91 -3.62
C ASN A 677 -40.79 -4.12 -3.47
N ALA A 678 -39.50 -3.98 -3.83
CA ALA A 678 -38.49 -5.01 -3.63
C ALA A 678 -37.90 -4.89 -2.21
N THR A 679 -38.15 -5.89 -1.36
CA THR A 679 -37.86 -5.79 0.09
C THR A 679 -36.89 -6.83 0.63
N VAL A 680 -36.50 -7.81 -0.21
CA VAL A 680 -35.55 -8.86 0.15
C VAL A 680 -34.55 -9.07 -1.00
N MET A 681 -33.30 -9.33 -0.62
CA MET A 681 -32.19 -9.61 -1.53
C MET A 681 -31.44 -10.84 -1.00
N LEU A 682 -31.12 -11.79 -1.89
CA LEU A 682 -30.34 -12.99 -1.60
C LEU A 682 -29.04 -13.04 -2.39
#